data_AF-A0A9P9FJL8-F1
#
_entry.id   AF-A0A9P9FJL8-F1
#
_cell.length_a   1.000
_cell.length_b   1.000
_cell.length_c   1.000
_cell.angle_alpha   90.00
_cell.angle_beta   90.00
_cell.angle_gamma   90.00
#
_symmetry.space_group_name_H-M   'P 1'
#
loop_
_entity.id
_entity.type
_entity.pdbx_description
1 polymer ?
#
loop_
_entity_poly.entity_id
_entity_poly.type
_entity_poly.pdbx_seq_one_letter_code
_entity_poly.pdbx_strand_id
1 'polypeptide(L)'
;MADVEHGVSPFCVTVEAEAEKSTRIDDDASTLNQGDDIEDAADQDTIQEVPEPPDSGLRAWLQVVAGHLVVFNAWGPPISFGIFQPFYEDQLHLPPSTVAWIASVQLCLIFMVGAVSGRAFDAGYYRWAVAVGSFLQVLGCFMASIATEYWQFLLAQGICQGLGSGIIFAPTVANMSTYFTTKKTLAISLAACGGTSGGMVFPLIAQQLLNKIGFHWTIRVMGLVVLVSSIIIFSLVRTRLPPRKAGPIVELAAFKERTYLLFAISMFFTLWATYYGYIYARTYALFLNAPASTSFSILLLVNGIGIPGRIIPALLADRYFGAISVLIPTILATGLCVFLWAKVETMTGFYVWAVFFGYFGAGIQGVFPGAAASLTTDMSKSGTRIGMLFTIISVAALTGPPLAGKLMEATGGRYLAAQMWGGASLWLGACLLIGAKMASVPKKAIQDYAAPLLAPALLQRAQSMASEHDGLQKALGDTFDTAKAKRVGELSRVTEALKAWEQTQASVGELTAMLDDPEQDPDLAAIARDELEAETGRLETLARNLSASLTPRHAFVDMPCMIEFRPGPGGLEGRYFTDTLFKMYKALCVRRGYRHSVMKYEFADTAGDSSSSAGENPLQEAVLEVQDIGAYDVFRSEAGMHRVQRIPSTESKGRVHTSAVALWVLPSFPDTASGGEVAGLDDPESDFYVNPSEVRIETMRARGAGGQHVNKTESAIRMTHIPTGTVVSMQDHRSQQRNREEAWKMLRSRIADQRREQREADAAQLRDSVLSKTQITRGDKIRTYNYNQDRCTDHRAGLDVHNLSDVLEGGETLDRIMDGARDWLVGRDIELIVAEEEAKSKAGDKKK
;
A
#
# COMPACT_ATOMS: atom_id res chain seq x y z
N MET A 1 -66.73 5.45 33.83
CA MET A 1 -67.72 6.41 33.30
C MET A 1 -67.17 7.81 33.54
N ALA A 2 -66.91 8.63 32.52
CA ALA A 2 -66.82 8.37 31.09
C ALA A 2 -66.01 9.52 30.44
N ASP A 3 -65.18 9.18 29.45
CA ASP A 3 -65.03 9.83 28.13
C ASP A 3 -64.82 11.37 28.05
N VAL A 4 -63.66 11.88 27.58
CA VAL A 4 -63.25 12.11 26.15
C VAL A 4 -64.00 13.32 25.57
N GLU A 5 -63.42 14.35 24.92
CA GLU A 5 -62.23 14.48 24.06
C GLU A 5 -61.26 15.60 24.59
N HIS A 6 -60.30 16.26 23.89
CA HIS A 6 -59.72 16.19 22.52
C HIS A 6 -58.27 16.77 22.51
N GLY A 7 -57.47 16.48 21.47
CA GLY A 7 -56.41 17.39 20.96
C GLY A 7 -54.94 17.04 21.26
N VAL A 8 -54.18 16.68 20.21
CA VAL A 8 -52.72 16.40 20.25
C VAL A 8 -51.99 17.25 19.21
N SER A 9 -50.87 17.88 19.60
CA SER A 9 -49.76 18.21 18.68
C SER A 9 -48.43 18.20 19.45
N PRO A 10 -47.31 17.69 18.90
CA PRO A 10 -46.11 17.39 19.68
C PRO A 10 -45.02 18.48 19.68
N PHE A 11 -44.29 18.47 20.79
CA PHE A 11 -43.00 19.12 21.10
C PHE A 11 -42.11 19.53 19.92
N CYS A 12 -41.72 20.81 19.93
CA CYS A 12 -40.48 21.30 19.35
C CYS A 12 -39.43 21.44 20.47
N VAL A 13 -38.23 20.89 20.29
CA VAL A 13 -37.09 21.12 21.20
C VAL A 13 -35.95 21.73 20.41
N THR A 14 -35.67 22.98 20.71
CA THR A 14 -34.53 23.75 20.21
C THR A 14 -33.26 23.34 20.96
N VAL A 15 -32.13 23.23 20.24
CA VAL A 15 -30.80 23.19 20.84
C VAL A 15 -30.08 24.48 20.46
N GLU A 16 -29.62 25.21 21.46
CA GLU A 16 -29.04 26.54 21.33
C GLU A 16 -27.59 26.51 20.84
N ALA A 17 -27.17 27.58 20.19
CA ALA A 17 -25.78 27.87 19.90
C ALA A 17 -25.26 28.89 20.92
N GLU A 18 -24.13 28.61 21.55
CA GLU A 18 -23.37 29.62 22.29
C GLU A 18 -22.02 29.84 21.61
N ALA A 19 -21.66 31.12 21.48
CA ALA A 19 -20.38 31.58 20.99
C ALA A 19 -19.79 32.60 21.97
N GLU A 20 -18.50 32.88 21.78
CA GLU A 20 -17.69 33.92 22.45
C GLU A 20 -17.26 33.71 23.91
N LYS A 21 -15.93 33.61 24.07
CA LYS A 21 -15.24 34.61 24.88
C LYS A 21 -13.88 35.00 24.31
N SER A 22 -13.79 36.26 23.88
CA SER A 22 -12.57 36.92 23.40
C SER A 22 -11.67 37.36 24.56
N THR A 23 -10.35 37.30 24.37
CA THR A 23 -9.45 38.35 24.89
C THR A 23 -8.13 38.45 24.12
N ARG A 24 -7.95 39.62 23.49
CA ARG A 24 -6.70 40.38 23.21
C ARG A 24 -5.58 39.80 22.33
N ILE A 25 -5.46 40.47 21.19
CA ILE A 25 -4.20 40.78 20.51
C ILE A 25 -3.46 41.84 21.35
N ASP A 26 -2.15 41.68 21.53
CA ASP A 26 -1.21 42.78 21.78
C ASP A 26 -0.03 42.59 20.82
N ASP A 27 0.12 43.50 19.85
CA ASP A 27 1.36 43.68 19.09
C ASP A 27 2.29 44.58 19.92
N ASP A 28 3.53 44.16 20.18
CA ASP A 28 4.60 45.16 20.28
C ASP A 28 6.03 44.64 20.04
N ALA A 29 6.87 45.59 19.66
CA ALA A 29 8.11 45.44 18.91
C ALA A 29 9.34 44.84 19.63
N SER A 30 10.12 44.09 18.84
CA SER A 30 11.60 44.16 18.70
C SER A 30 12.56 44.10 19.90
N THR A 31 13.61 43.29 19.71
CA THR A 31 14.96 43.33 20.33
C THR A 31 15.09 43.02 21.83
N LEU A 32 15.74 41.88 22.13
CA LEU A 32 17.09 41.86 22.74
C LEU A 32 17.76 40.50 22.48
N ASN A 33 19.04 40.38 22.82
CA ASN A 33 19.98 39.38 22.29
C ASN A 33 20.70 38.62 23.41
N GLN A 34 21.28 37.45 23.07
CA GLN A 34 22.28 36.65 23.82
C GLN A 34 21.83 35.75 25.00
N GLY A 35 22.34 34.50 24.96
CA GLY A 35 22.84 33.77 26.13
C GLY A 35 21.86 32.85 26.86
N ASP A 36 21.78 31.58 26.50
CA ASP A 36 22.60 30.54 27.17
C ASP A 36 22.40 29.15 26.55
N ASP A 37 23.46 28.35 26.52
CA ASP A 37 23.48 26.99 26.00
C ASP A 37 22.85 26.00 27.00
N ILE A 38 21.68 25.44 26.67
CA ILE A 38 21.20 24.18 27.26
C ILE A 38 20.72 23.27 26.12
N GLU A 39 21.41 22.14 25.94
CA GLU A 39 21.04 21.07 25.02
C GLU A 39 19.80 20.31 25.51
N ASP A 40 18.59 20.80 25.19
CA ASP A 40 17.39 19.95 25.22
C ASP A 40 17.22 19.25 23.87
N ALA A 41 17.80 18.05 23.77
CA ALA A 41 17.64 17.14 22.63
C ALA A 41 16.22 16.54 22.59
N ALA A 42 15.24 17.34 22.17
CA ALA A 42 13.93 16.85 21.78
C ALA A 42 14.05 16.09 20.44
N ASP A 43 13.91 14.77 20.48
CA ASP A 43 13.95 13.87 19.32
C ASP A 43 13.05 14.40 18.18
N GLN A 44 13.67 14.83 17.08
CA GLN A 44 12.97 15.04 15.81
C GLN A 44 12.70 13.68 15.18
N ASP A 45 11.56 13.07 15.55
CA ASP A 45 11.02 11.87 14.90
C ASP A 45 10.70 12.18 13.42
N THR A 46 11.73 12.10 12.60
CA THR A 46 11.63 12.16 11.15
C THR A 46 10.96 10.86 10.73
N ILE A 47 9.71 10.95 10.24
CA ILE A 47 8.97 9.79 9.75
C ILE A 47 9.67 9.27 8.50
N GLN A 48 10.62 8.36 8.72
CA GLN A 48 11.37 7.69 7.68
C GLN A 48 10.44 6.65 7.05
N GLU A 49 9.93 6.96 5.86
CA GLU A 49 9.07 6.04 5.11
C GLU A 49 9.77 4.68 4.97
N VAL A 50 9.13 3.65 5.51
CA VAL A 50 9.61 2.29 5.40
C VAL A 50 9.47 1.89 3.93
N PRO A 51 10.56 1.55 3.21
CA PRO A 51 10.45 1.12 1.83
C PRO A 51 9.53 -0.09 1.70
N GLU A 52 9.04 -0.40 0.50
CA GLU A 52 8.32 -1.66 0.28
C GLU A 52 9.27 -2.88 0.31
N PRO A 53 8.83 -4.07 0.76
CA PRO A 53 9.67 -5.25 0.76
C PRO A 53 10.04 -5.68 -0.67
N PRO A 54 11.34 -5.89 -0.98
CA PRO A 54 11.78 -6.07 -2.36
C PRO A 54 11.34 -7.41 -2.99
N ASP A 55 10.93 -8.40 -2.17
CA ASP A 55 10.44 -9.75 -2.54
C ASP A 55 11.35 -10.60 -3.47
N SER A 56 12.53 -10.05 -3.77
CA SER A 56 13.45 -10.46 -4.82
C SER A 56 14.78 -9.72 -4.68
N GLY A 57 15.71 -9.97 -5.60
CA GLY A 57 17.02 -9.31 -5.62
C GLY A 57 18.06 -9.91 -4.66
N LEU A 58 19.34 -9.69 -4.99
CA LEU A 58 20.46 -10.37 -4.34
C LEU A 58 20.50 -10.12 -2.81
N ARG A 59 20.27 -8.89 -2.36
CA ARG A 59 20.35 -8.53 -0.92
C ARG A 59 19.34 -9.31 -0.07
N ALA A 60 18.11 -9.51 -0.56
CA ALA A 60 17.06 -10.26 0.14
C ALA A 60 17.41 -11.76 0.23
N TRP A 61 17.82 -12.36 -0.89
CA TRP A 61 18.23 -13.77 -0.92
C TRP A 61 19.51 -14.05 -0.13
N LEU A 62 20.45 -13.09 -0.02
CA LEU A 62 21.59 -13.21 0.89
C LEU A 62 21.17 -13.24 2.37
N GLN A 63 20.04 -12.64 2.75
CA GLN A 63 19.51 -12.81 4.12
C GLN A 63 18.96 -14.22 4.34
N VAL A 64 18.38 -14.85 3.31
CA VAL A 64 17.95 -16.26 3.37
C VAL A 64 19.15 -17.20 3.49
N VAL A 65 20.25 -16.93 2.78
CA VAL A 65 21.52 -17.69 2.92
C VAL A 65 22.12 -17.52 4.32
N ALA A 66 22.16 -16.28 4.84
CA ALA A 66 22.57 -16.03 6.22
C ALA A 66 21.66 -16.76 7.23
N GLY A 67 20.35 -16.72 7.02
CA GLY A 67 19.36 -17.47 7.80
C GLY A 67 19.62 -18.97 7.79
N HIS A 68 19.87 -19.56 6.63
CA HIS A 68 20.22 -20.98 6.50
C HIS A 68 21.45 -21.34 7.35
N LEU A 69 22.51 -20.53 7.29
CA LEU A 69 23.71 -20.76 8.09
C LEU A 69 23.47 -20.55 9.61
N VAL A 70 22.61 -19.61 10.00
CA VAL A 70 22.20 -19.43 11.41
C VAL A 70 21.46 -20.67 11.92
N VAL A 71 20.50 -21.19 11.16
CA VAL A 71 19.75 -22.40 11.57
C VAL A 71 20.66 -23.64 11.55
N PHE A 72 21.59 -23.73 10.59
CA PHE A 72 22.63 -24.77 10.53
C PHE A 72 23.50 -24.81 11.80
N ASN A 73 24.00 -23.66 12.25
CA ASN A 73 24.76 -23.55 13.50
C ASN A 73 23.89 -23.79 14.74
N ALA A 74 22.64 -23.32 14.74
CA ALA A 74 21.77 -23.41 15.91
C ALA A 74 21.27 -24.83 16.20
N TRP A 75 21.02 -25.64 15.15
CA TRP A 75 20.39 -26.96 15.29
C TRP A 75 21.34 -28.14 15.03
N GLY A 76 22.38 -27.97 14.23
CA GLY A 76 23.32 -29.05 13.89
C GLY A 76 24.07 -29.67 15.07
N PRO A 77 24.72 -28.87 15.95
CA PRO A 77 25.39 -29.39 17.14
C PRO A 77 24.43 -30.07 18.14
N PRO A 78 23.25 -29.51 18.49
CA PRO A 78 22.24 -30.23 19.30
C PRO A 78 21.80 -31.58 18.72
N ILE A 79 21.54 -31.67 17.41
CA ILE A 79 21.14 -32.94 16.76
C ILE A 79 22.25 -34.01 16.88
N SER A 80 23.52 -33.57 16.97
CA SER A 80 24.67 -34.46 17.14
C SER A 80 24.85 -34.98 18.58
N PHE A 81 24.15 -34.41 19.57
CA PHE A 81 24.29 -34.78 20.98
C PHE A 81 24.11 -36.28 21.23
N GLY A 82 23.18 -36.94 20.54
CA GLY A 82 22.96 -38.39 20.70
C GLY A 82 24.15 -39.28 20.29
N ILE A 83 25.18 -38.73 19.62
CA ILE A 83 26.45 -39.44 19.34
C ILE A 83 27.44 -39.25 20.50
N PHE A 84 27.42 -38.09 21.15
CA PHE A 84 28.28 -37.77 22.28
C PHE A 84 27.72 -38.24 23.63
N GLN A 85 26.41 -38.45 23.74
CA GLN A 85 25.75 -38.89 24.97
C GLN A 85 26.38 -40.16 25.58
N PRO A 86 26.62 -41.27 24.85
CA PRO A 86 27.28 -42.45 25.42
C PRO A 86 28.71 -42.17 25.90
N PHE A 87 29.42 -41.25 25.24
CA PHE A 87 30.75 -40.81 25.67
C PHE A 87 30.69 -39.97 26.96
N TYR A 88 29.67 -39.13 27.13
CA TYR A 88 29.44 -38.40 28.38
C TYR A 88 29.02 -39.33 29.52
N GLU A 89 28.19 -40.34 29.26
CA GLU A 89 27.81 -41.37 30.24
C GLU A 89 29.03 -42.18 30.72
N ASP A 90 29.91 -42.58 29.79
CA ASP A 90 31.16 -43.29 30.07
C ASP A 90 32.17 -42.41 30.82
N GLN A 91 32.44 -41.19 30.35
CA GLN A 91 33.43 -40.28 30.95
C GLN A 91 33.00 -39.76 32.34
N LEU A 92 31.72 -39.45 32.54
CA LEU A 92 31.23 -38.82 33.77
C LEU A 92 30.71 -39.84 34.79
N HIS A 93 30.53 -41.10 34.39
CA HIS A 93 29.88 -42.16 35.17
C HIS A 93 28.49 -41.75 35.71
N LEU A 94 27.76 -40.92 34.95
CA LEU A 94 26.43 -40.41 35.29
C LEU A 94 25.33 -41.14 34.51
N PRO A 95 24.14 -41.32 35.10
CA PRO A 95 23.03 -41.98 34.42
C PRO A 95 22.53 -41.17 33.21
N PRO A 96 22.03 -41.83 32.14
CA PRO A 96 21.58 -41.19 30.90
C PRO A 96 20.61 -40.01 31.10
N SER A 97 19.70 -40.14 32.08
CA SER A 97 18.71 -39.12 32.43
C SER A 97 19.32 -37.83 32.99
N THR A 98 20.51 -37.91 33.60
CA THR A 98 21.25 -36.72 34.06
C THR A 98 21.99 -36.07 32.91
N VAL A 99 22.68 -36.87 32.08
CA VAL A 99 23.41 -36.39 30.89
C VAL A 99 22.47 -35.68 29.91
N ALA A 100 21.26 -36.20 29.69
CA ALA A 100 20.26 -35.63 28.78
C ALA A 100 19.85 -34.17 29.11
N TRP A 101 20.01 -33.70 30.35
CA TRP A 101 19.72 -32.30 30.71
C TRP A 101 20.58 -31.30 29.94
N ILE A 102 21.81 -31.66 29.54
CA ILE A 102 22.69 -30.79 28.75
C ILE A 102 22.00 -30.38 27.45
N ALA A 103 21.45 -31.35 26.71
CA ALA A 103 20.72 -31.10 25.46
C ALA A 103 19.34 -30.45 25.70
N SER A 104 18.62 -30.84 26.75
CA SER A 104 17.32 -30.25 27.08
C SER A 104 17.41 -28.77 27.43
N VAL A 105 18.44 -28.37 28.20
CA VAL A 105 18.73 -26.97 28.51
C VAL A 105 19.16 -26.22 27.24
N GLN A 106 20.01 -26.82 26.41
CA GLN A 106 20.41 -26.23 25.11
C GLN A 106 19.18 -25.92 24.23
N LEU A 107 18.28 -26.89 24.07
CA LEU A 107 17.07 -26.77 23.25
C LEU A 107 16.08 -25.73 23.83
N CYS A 108 15.92 -25.67 25.14
CA CYS A 108 15.07 -24.68 25.80
C CYS A 108 15.58 -23.25 25.55
N LEU A 109 16.89 -23.02 25.72
CA LEU A 109 17.49 -21.69 25.60
C LEU A 109 17.52 -21.15 24.16
N ILE A 110 17.52 -22.01 23.13
CA ILE A 110 17.30 -21.63 21.72
C ILE A 110 16.00 -20.84 21.54
N PHE A 111 14.95 -21.16 22.32
CA PHE A 111 13.63 -20.54 22.20
C PHE A 111 13.34 -19.52 23.31
N MET A 112 13.80 -19.77 24.54
CA MET A 112 13.45 -18.97 25.73
C MET A 112 13.91 -17.49 25.64
N VAL A 113 15.04 -17.23 24.97
CA VAL A 113 15.57 -15.86 24.79
C VAL A 113 14.84 -15.11 23.66
N GLY A 114 13.83 -15.71 23.03
CA GLY A 114 13.13 -15.18 21.87
C GLY A 114 12.56 -13.77 22.05
N ALA A 115 11.86 -13.49 23.16
CA ALA A 115 11.24 -12.18 23.38
C ALA A 115 12.28 -11.06 23.56
N VAL A 116 13.34 -11.32 24.32
CA VAL A 116 14.41 -10.34 24.58
C VAL A 116 15.23 -10.08 23.30
N SER A 117 15.63 -11.15 22.60
CA SER A 117 16.39 -11.04 21.36
C SER A 117 15.56 -10.41 20.24
N GLY A 118 14.30 -10.81 20.07
CA GLY A 118 13.35 -10.21 19.14
C GLY A 118 13.11 -8.72 19.41
N ARG A 119 12.97 -8.30 20.66
CA ARG A 119 12.90 -6.87 21.01
C ARG A 119 14.20 -6.13 20.66
N ALA A 120 15.36 -6.77 20.86
CA ALA A 120 16.66 -6.21 20.49
C ALA A 120 16.85 -6.08 18.96
N PHE A 121 16.25 -6.98 18.17
CA PHE A 121 16.13 -6.83 16.71
C PHE A 121 15.35 -5.56 16.35
N ASP A 122 14.14 -5.39 16.90
CA ASP A 122 13.31 -4.20 16.64
C ASP A 122 14.03 -2.91 17.07
N ALA A 123 14.85 -2.95 18.12
CA ALA A 123 15.69 -1.82 18.56
C ALA A 123 16.92 -1.54 17.66
N GLY A 124 17.15 -2.31 16.60
CA GLY A 124 18.27 -2.14 15.67
C GLY A 124 19.54 -2.95 16.00
N TYR A 125 19.58 -3.67 17.12
CA TYR A 125 20.77 -4.39 17.57
C TYR A 125 21.01 -5.73 16.85
N TYR A 126 20.41 -5.98 15.69
CA TYR A 126 20.50 -7.26 14.97
C TYR A 126 21.94 -7.72 14.73
N ARG A 127 22.82 -6.83 14.22
CA ARG A 127 24.23 -7.16 13.95
C ARG A 127 25.01 -7.47 15.23
N TRP A 128 24.64 -6.85 16.35
CA TRP A 128 25.21 -7.14 17.67
C TRP A 128 24.72 -8.48 18.21
N ALA A 129 23.43 -8.80 18.07
CA ALA A 129 22.88 -10.11 18.42
C ALA A 129 23.58 -11.24 17.64
N VAL A 130 23.78 -11.08 16.33
CA VAL A 130 24.55 -12.01 15.48
C VAL A 130 25.99 -12.18 15.97
N ALA A 131 26.68 -11.09 16.32
CA ALA A 131 28.06 -11.14 16.80
C ALA A 131 28.18 -11.84 18.17
N VAL A 132 27.39 -11.40 19.16
CA VAL A 132 27.39 -11.95 20.53
C VAL A 132 26.98 -13.41 20.53
N GLY A 133 25.89 -13.77 19.83
CA GLY A 133 25.44 -15.14 19.77
C GLY A 133 26.43 -16.07 19.07
N SER A 134 27.07 -15.61 17.98
CA SER A 134 28.09 -16.40 17.26
C SER A 134 29.32 -16.64 18.14
N PHE A 135 29.75 -15.60 18.86
CA PHE A 135 30.83 -15.73 19.85
C PHE A 135 30.49 -16.77 20.93
N LEU A 136 29.27 -16.74 21.48
CA LEU A 136 28.82 -17.70 22.49
C LEU A 136 28.68 -19.13 21.94
N GLN A 137 28.25 -19.32 20.69
CA GLN A 137 28.22 -20.63 20.02
C GLN A 137 29.64 -21.20 19.87
N VAL A 138 30.58 -20.40 19.34
CA VAL A 138 31.98 -20.81 19.15
C VAL A 138 32.65 -21.08 20.50
N LEU A 139 32.53 -20.17 21.47
CA LEU A 139 33.05 -20.32 22.82
C LEU A 139 32.52 -21.59 23.47
N GLY A 140 31.20 -21.82 23.41
CA GLY A 140 30.57 -23.01 23.96
C GLY A 140 31.03 -24.32 23.31
N CYS A 141 31.37 -24.32 22.01
CA CYS A 141 32.00 -25.47 21.35
C CYS A 141 33.43 -25.71 21.87
N PHE A 142 34.28 -24.67 21.87
CA PHE A 142 35.67 -24.81 22.29
C PHE A 142 35.82 -25.13 23.79
N MET A 143 34.97 -24.58 24.65
CA MET A 143 34.94 -24.91 26.08
C MET A 143 34.44 -26.34 26.33
N ALA A 144 33.44 -26.83 25.58
CA ALA A 144 33.04 -28.24 25.65
C ALA A 144 34.18 -29.18 25.20
N SER A 145 35.08 -28.73 24.31
CA SER A 145 36.25 -29.50 23.86
C SER A 145 37.38 -29.68 24.89
N ILE A 146 37.25 -29.07 26.08
CA ILE A 146 38.19 -29.19 27.20
C ILE A 146 37.49 -29.52 28.53
N ALA A 147 36.18 -29.76 28.50
CA ALA A 147 35.41 -30.09 29.69
C ALA A 147 35.68 -31.52 30.16
N THR A 148 35.81 -31.68 31.48
CA THR A 148 35.97 -32.97 32.17
C THR A 148 34.83 -33.25 33.14
N GLU A 149 34.15 -32.21 33.64
CA GLU A 149 33.08 -32.30 34.63
C GLU A 149 31.70 -32.06 34.03
N TYR A 150 30.66 -32.70 34.58
CA TYR A 150 29.27 -32.55 34.13
C TYR A 150 28.82 -31.08 34.06
N TRP A 151 29.12 -30.28 35.09
CA TRP A 151 28.73 -28.87 35.14
C TRP A 151 29.42 -28.03 34.06
N GLN A 152 30.62 -28.42 33.61
CA GLN A 152 31.34 -27.74 32.54
C GLN A 152 30.67 -28.01 31.18
N PHE A 153 30.25 -29.25 30.92
CA PHE A 153 29.45 -29.57 29.73
C PHE A 153 28.08 -28.87 29.76
N LEU A 154 27.40 -28.85 30.91
CA LEU A 154 26.14 -28.14 31.08
C LEU A 154 26.30 -26.62 30.85
N LEU A 155 27.38 -26.02 31.33
CA LEU A 155 27.66 -24.59 31.13
C LEU A 155 28.07 -24.27 29.68
N ALA A 156 28.96 -25.07 29.09
CA ALA A 156 29.51 -24.81 27.75
C ALA A 156 28.53 -25.18 26.63
N GLN A 157 27.96 -26.40 26.66
CA GLN A 157 27.04 -26.88 25.63
C GLN A 157 25.59 -26.52 25.96
N GLY A 158 25.14 -26.75 27.19
CA GLY A 158 23.77 -26.43 27.60
C GLY A 158 23.49 -24.93 27.56
N ILE A 159 24.19 -24.17 28.40
CA ILE A 159 23.91 -22.73 28.61
C ILE A 159 24.55 -21.87 27.52
N CYS A 160 25.86 -21.95 27.29
CA CYS A 160 26.57 -21.02 26.40
C CYS A 160 26.16 -21.18 24.92
N GLN A 161 26.16 -22.39 24.36
CA GLN A 161 25.65 -22.60 23.00
C GLN A 161 24.13 -22.36 22.91
N GLY A 162 23.35 -22.73 23.94
CA GLY A 162 21.89 -22.52 23.96
C GLY A 162 21.51 -21.04 23.90
N LEU A 163 22.10 -20.21 24.78
CA LEU A 163 21.96 -18.75 24.75
C LEU A 163 22.49 -18.16 23.44
N GLY A 164 23.66 -18.62 22.97
CA GLY A 164 24.26 -18.14 21.73
C GLY A 164 23.35 -18.31 20.53
N SER A 165 22.73 -19.48 20.39
CA SER A 165 21.73 -19.76 19.37
C SER A 165 20.43 -18.98 19.57
N GLY A 166 19.91 -18.90 20.80
CA GLY A 166 18.65 -18.20 21.09
C GLY A 166 18.71 -16.69 20.86
N ILE A 167 19.87 -16.06 21.08
CA ILE A 167 20.10 -14.64 20.81
C ILE A 167 20.01 -14.32 19.30
N ILE A 168 20.36 -15.25 18.41
CA ILE A 168 20.38 -14.99 16.95
C ILE A 168 19.09 -15.47 16.26
N PHE A 169 18.50 -16.58 16.73
CA PHE A 169 17.47 -17.31 16.00
C PHE A 169 16.21 -16.47 15.75
N ALA A 170 15.59 -15.92 16.80
CA ALA A 170 14.38 -15.10 16.64
C ALA A 170 14.62 -13.81 15.82
N PRO A 171 15.70 -13.02 16.07
CA PRO A 171 16.09 -11.90 15.22
C PRO A 171 16.29 -12.23 13.74
N THR A 172 16.78 -13.43 13.43
CA THR A 172 17.06 -13.81 12.05
C THR A 172 15.79 -14.16 11.29
N VAL A 173 14.84 -14.84 11.95
CA VAL A 173 13.49 -15.07 11.39
C VAL A 173 12.78 -13.73 11.16
N ALA A 174 12.84 -12.82 12.14
CA ALA A 174 12.28 -11.48 12.03
C ALA A 174 12.97 -10.59 10.98
N ASN A 175 14.29 -10.72 10.78
CA ASN A 175 14.96 -10.00 9.70
C ASN A 175 14.42 -10.48 8.34
N MET A 176 14.36 -11.80 8.12
CA MET A 176 13.86 -12.36 6.86
C MET A 176 12.40 -12.00 6.58
N SER A 177 11.51 -11.99 7.58
CA SER A 177 10.10 -11.60 7.37
C SER A 177 9.93 -10.17 6.86
N THR A 178 10.87 -9.26 7.15
CA THR A 178 10.81 -7.88 6.64
C THR A 178 11.18 -7.75 5.16
N TYR A 179 11.92 -8.70 4.57
CA TYR A 179 12.37 -8.62 3.16
C TYR A 179 11.35 -9.15 2.14
N PHE A 180 10.33 -9.90 2.58
CA PHE A 180 9.40 -10.61 1.71
C PHE A 180 7.94 -10.43 2.15
N THR A 181 7.03 -10.17 1.20
CA THR A 181 5.58 -10.27 1.41
C THR A 181 5.03 -11.52 0.73
N THR A 182 5.18 -11.63 -0.60
CA THR A 182 4.61 -12.72 -1.40
C THR A 182 5.38 -14.04 -1.26
N LYS A 183 6.68 -14.01 -0.94
CA LYS A 183 7.54 -15.21 -0.81
C LYS A 183 8.02 -15.46 0.63
N LYS A 184 7.24 -14.96 1.60
CA LYS A 184 7.64 -14.90 3.02
C LYS A 184 7.82 -16.29 3.64
N THR A 185 6.86 -17.19 3.47
CA THR A 185 6.92 -18.54 4.06
C THR A 185 8.03 -19.36 3.42
N LEU A 186 8.21 -19.24 2.10
CA LEU A 186 9.25 -19.89 1.31
C LEU A 186 10.65 -19.44 1.72
N ALA A 187 10.89 -18.13 1.80
CA ALA A 187 12.18 -17.56 2.21
C ALA A 187 12.58 -18.07 3.62
N ILE A 188 11.64 -18.01 4.57
CA ILE A 188 11.86 -18.48 5.94
C ILE A 188 12.04 -20.01 5.99
N SER A 189 11.33 -20.77 5.16
CA SER A 189 11.46 -22.25 5.08
C SER A 189 12.76 -22.71 4.44
N LEU A 190 13.28 -21.99 3.44
CA LEU A 190 14.59 -22.24 2.84
C LEU A 190 15.74 -21.99 3.83
N ALA A 191 15.58 -20.98 4.71
CA ALA A 191 16.46 -20.81 5.85
C ALA A 191 16.27 -21.91 6.91
N ALA A 192 15.04 -22.36 7.17
CA ALA A 192 14.76 -23.48 8.08
C ALA A 192 15.38 -24.82 7.61
N CYS A 193 15.63 -25.00 6.31
CA CYS A 193 16.43 -26.12 5.78
C CYS A 193 17.89 -26.13 6.29
N GLY A 194 18.37 -25.06 6.91
CA GLY A 194 19.63 -25.06 7.66
C GLY A 194 19.65 -26.13 8.76
N GLY A 195 18.50 -26.40 9.38
CA GLY A 195 18.39 -27.42 10.43
C GLY A 195 18.66 -28.83 9.92
N THR A 196 18.29 -29.13 8.68
CA THR A 196 18.53 -30.46 8.07
C THR A 196 19.91 -30.60 7.45
N SER A 197 20.45 -29.55 6.82
CA SER A 197 21.84 -29.56 6.38
C SER A 197 22.79 -29.68 7.58
N GLY A 198 22.51 -28.95 8.68
CA GLY A 198 23.25 -29.06 9.94
C GLY A 198 23.06 -30.42 10.60
N GLY A 199 21.82 -30.90 10.66
CA GLY A 199 21.45 -32.23 11.18
C GLY A 199 21.96 -33.42 10.36
N MET A 200 22.54 -33.18 9.18
CA MET A 200 23.32 -34.18 8.45
C MET A 200 24.83 -33.97 8.67
N VAL A 201 25.36 -32.76 8.44
CA VAL A 201 26.80 -32.49 8.46
C VAL A 201 27.43 -32.72 9.83
N PHE A 202 26.86 -32.18 10.90
CA PHE A 202 27.46 -32.30 12.23
C PHE A 202 27.45 -33.74 12.78
N PRO A 203 26.37 -34.54 12.63
CA PRO A 203 26.40 -35.96 13.00
C PRO A 203 27.36 -36.79 12.15
N LEU A 204 27.52 -36.47 10.85
CA LEU A 204 28.53 -37.10 9.97
C LEU A 204 29.96 -36.82 10.45
N ILE A 205 30.27 -35.56 10.80
CA ILE A 205 31.56 -35.18 11.38
C ILE A 205 31.81 -35.94 12.69
N ALA A 206 30.83 -35.95 13.60
CA ALA A 206 30.92 -36.64 14.87
C ALA A 206 31.22 -38.14 14.68
N GLN A 207 30.42 -38.84 13.86
CA GLN A 207 30.58 -40.28 13.64
C GLN A 207 31.92 -40.64 12.96
N GLN A 208 32.37 -39.84 11.99
CA GLN A 208 33.60 -40.12 11.23
C GLN A 208 34.89 -39.81 12.01
N LEU A 209 34.86 -38.82 12.90
CA LEU A 209 36.06 -38.32 13.58
C LEU A 209 36.21 -38.80 15.03
N LEU A 210 35.12 -39.07 15.75
CA LEU A 210 35.17 -39.46 17.17
C LEU A 210 36.10 -40.66 17.41
N ASN A 211 36.01 -41.68 16.55
CA ASN A 211 36.85 -42.88 16.63
C ASN A 211 38.26 -42.73 16.02
N LYS A 212 38.56 -41.63 15.30
CA LYS A 212 39.84 -41.42 14.60
C LYS A 212 40.77 -40.43 15.32
N ILE A 213 40.20 -39.35 15.86
CA ILE A 213 40.96 -38.25 16.50
C ILE A 213 40.48 -37.95 17.93
N GLY A 214 39.52 -38.73 18.44
CA GLY A 214 38.96 -38.59 19.79
C GLY A 214 37.96 -37.44 19.93
N PHE A 215 37.31 -37.39 21.09
CA PHE A 215 36.26 -36.42 21.41
C PHE A 215 36.74 -34.97 21.29
N HIS A 216 37.80 -34.61 22.01
CA HIS A 216 38.28 -33.23 22.12
C HIS A 216 38.56 -32.59 20.75
N TRP A 217 39.23 -33.30 19.83
CA TRP A 217 39.48 -32.78 18.48
C TRP A 217 38.23 -32.80 17.59
N THR A 218 37.35 -33.78 17.75
CA THR A 218 36.07 -33.82 17.01
C THR A 218 35.21 -32.59 17.31
N ILE A 219 35.05 -32.22 18.58
CA ILE A 219 34.32 -31.00 18.97
C ILE A 219 35.02 -29.73 18.47
N ARG A 220 36.36 -29.68 18.43
CA ARG A 220 37.11 -28.54 17.85
C ARG A 220 36.86 -28.40 16.35
N VAL A 221 36.81 -29.50 15.59
CA VAL A 221 36.46 -29.45 14.15
C VAL A 221 35.04 -28.92 13.96
N MET A 222 34.08 -29.36 14.79
CA MET A 222 32.72 -28.79 14.77
C MET A 222 32.72 -27.29 15.11
N GLY A 223 33.49 -26.87 16.13
CA GLY A 223 33.65 -25.46 16.50
C GLY A 223 34.29 -24.60 15.41
N LEU A 224 35.24 -25.14 14.63
CA LEU A 224 35.81 -24.48 13.46
C LEU A 224 34.79 -24.33 12.32
N VAL A 225 33.94 -25.33 12.09
CA VAL A 225 32.82 -25.22 11.12
C VAL A 225 31.86 -24.11 11.53
N VAL A 226 31.46 -24.06 12.81
CA VAL A 226 30.61 -22.99 13.39
C VAL A 226 31.28 -21.62 13.26
N LEU A 227 32.59 -21.51 13.50
CA LEU A 227 33.34 -20.26 13.37
C LEU A 227 33.34 -19.74 11.93
N VAL A 228 33.64 -20.60 10.95
CA VAL A 228 33.68 -20.22 9.53
C VAL A 228 32.30 -19.79 9.04
N SER A 229 31.23 -20.53 9.38
CA SER A 229 29.87 -20.13 9.02
C SER A 229 29.45 -18.83 9.73
N SER A 230 29.81 -18.60 10.99
CA SER A 230 29.55 -17.35 11.71
C SER A 230 30.25 -16.13 11.10
N ILE A 231 31.47 -16.27 10.60
CA ILE A 231 32.16 -15.20 9.85
C ILE A 231 31.38 -14.86 8.57
N ILE A 232 30.92 -15.87 7.82
CA ILE A 232 30.10 -15.68 6.63
C ILE A 232 28.78 -14.99 6.99
N ILE A 233 28.05 -15.46 8.00
CA ILE A 233 26.80 -14.86 8.49
C ILE A 233 27.01 -13.36 8.78
N PHE A 234 28.00 -12.99 9.58
CA PHE A 234 28.24 -11.60 9.98
C PHE A 234 28.52 -10.66 8.79
N SER A 235 29.18 -11.19 7.74
CA SER A 235 29.43 -10.46 6.49
C SER A 235 28.14 -10.19 5.70
N LEU A 236 27.22 -11.16 5.66
CA LEU A 236 25.99 -11.12 4.86
C LEU A 236 24.83 -10.37 5.53
N VAL A 237 24.71 -10.43 6.86
CA VAL A 237 23.53 -9.88 7.56
C VAL A 237 23.41 -8.36 7.42
N ARG A 238 22.21 -7.91 7.03
CA ARG A 238 21.81 -6.51 6.93
C ARG A 238 20.38 -6.34 7.45
N THR A 239 20.19 -5.40 8.37
CA THR A 239 18.87 -4.96 8.84
C THR A 239 18.19 -4.15 7.76
N ARG A 240 16.87 -4.33 7.58
CA ARG A 240 16.08 -3.60 6.58
C ARG A 240 15.37 -2.38 7.14
N LEU A 241 14.71 -2.53 8.29
CA LEU A 241 13.88 -1.51 8.90
C LEU A 241 14.69 -0.56 9.80
N PRO A 242 14.27 0.72 9.95
CA PRO A 242 14.84 1.63 10.93
C PRO A 242 14.57 1.14 12.37
N PRO A 243 15.43 1.51 13.35
CA PRO A 243 15.36 1.00 14.71
C PRO A 243 14.23 1.62 15.53
N ARG A 244 13.32 0.78 16.03
CA ARG A 244 12.31 1.15 17.03
C ARG A 244 12.93 1.18 18.43
N LYS A 245 13.52 2.32 18.80
CA LYS A 245 14.19 2.52 20.10
C LYS A 245 13.25 2.30 21.28
N ALA A 246 12.05 2.91 21.28
CA ALA A 246 11.10 2.85 22.41
C ALA A 246 10.07 1.71 22.31
N GLY A 247 9.69 1.14 23.46
CA GLY A 247 8.63 0.11 23.57
C GLY A 247 8.99 -1.08 24.48
N PRO A 248 7.99 -1.79 25.04
CA PRO A 248 8.19 -2.89 25.99
C PRO A 248 8.79 -4.14 25.33
N ILE A 249 9.38 -5.03 26.14
CA ILE A 249 9.90 -6.34 25.71
C ILE A 249 8.78 -7.31 25.32
N VAL A 250 7.58 -7.14 25.89
CA VAL A 250 6.40 -7.99 25.67
C VAL A 250 5.24 -7.10 25.24
N GLU A 251 4.66 -7.36 24.07
CA GLU A 251 3.46 -6.68 23.59
C GLU A 251 2.21 -7.45 24.05
N LEU A 252 1.77 -7.21 25.29
CA LEU A 252 0.59 -7.87 25.87
C LEU A 252 -0.70 -7.64 25.06
N ALA A 253 -0.76 -6.59 24.24
CA ALA A 253 -1.86 -6.32 23.32
C ALA A 253 -2.04 -7.45 22.27
N ALA A 254 -0.96 -8.11 21.85
CA ALA A 254 -1.03 -9.20 20.87
C ALA A 254 -1.89 -10.39 21.36
N PHE A 255 -1.92 -10.65 22.67
CA PHE A 255 -2.78 -11.71 23.24
C PHE A 255 -4.28 -11.35 23.32
N LYS A 256 -4.65 -10.08 23.05
CA LYS A 256 -6.06 -9.69 22.86
C LYS A 256 -6.57 -10.04 21.47
N GLU A 257 -5.67 -10.21 20.49
CA GLU A 257 -6.02 -10.69 19.16
C GLU A 257 -6.30 -12.19 19.22
N ARG A 258 -7.56 -12.60 19.00
CA ARG A 258 -8.00 -14.00 19.13
C ARG A 258 -7.18 -14.96 18.27
N THR A 259 -6.89 -14.56 17.02
CA THR A 259 -6.07 -15.34 16.09
C THR A 259 -4.66 -15.59 16.62
N TYR A 260 -3.98 -14.55 17.13
CA TYR A 260 -2.62 -14.66 17.66
C TYR A 260 -2.58 -15.51 18.93
N LEU A 261 -3.55 -15.35 19.84
CA LEU A 261 -3.67 -16.17 21.05
C LEU A 261 -3.92 -17.65 20.72
N LEU A 262 -4.90 -17.96 19.85
CA LEU A 262 -5.21 -19.33 19.46
C LEU A 262 -4.06 -19.97 18.67
N PHE A 263 -3.36 -19.21 17.83
CA PHE A 263 -2.15 -19.67 17.15
C PHE A 263 -1.02 -20.00 18.16
N ALA A 264 -0.80 -19.16 19.17
CA ALA A 264 0.21 -19.42 20.20
C ALA A 264 -0.06 -20.71 20.99
N ILE A 265 -1.32 -20.93 21.40
CA ILE A 265 -1.73 -22.14 22.12
C ILE A 265 -1.68 -23.37 21.19
N SER A 266 -2.11 -23.24 19.94
CA SER A 266 -1.99 -24.28 18.91
C SER A 266 -0.53 -24.72 18.73
N MET A 267 0.39 -23.78 18.47
CA MET A 267 1.80 -24.07 18.25
C MET A 267 2.49 -24.65 19.48
N PHE A 268 2.06 -24.29 20.69
CA PHE A 268 2.49 -24.95 21.92
C PHE A 268 2.19 -26.46 21.84
N PHE A 269 0.93 -26.87 21.67
CA PHE A 269 0.57 -28.30 21.60
C PHE A 269 1.20 -29.03 20.41
N THR A 270 1.27 -28.39 19.25
CA THR A 270 1.91 -28.96 18.06
C THR A 270 3.39 -29.27 18.30
N LEU A 271 4.16 -28.30 18.81
CA LEU A 271 5.61 -28.48 19.00
C LEU A 271 5.96 -29.31 20.24
N TRP A 272 5.08 -29.36 21.24
CA TRP A 272 5.18 -30.25 22.41
C TRP A 272 5.34 -31.72 22.00
N ALA A 273 4.56 -32.15 21.00
CA ALA A 273 4.60 -33.51 20.46
C ALA A 273 5.49 -33.68 19.22
N THR A 274 5.77 -32.62 18.45
CA THR A 274 6.59 -32.74 17.23
C THR A 274 8.01 -33.25 17.54
N TYR A 275 8.68 -32.71 18.57
CA TYR A 275 10.06 -33.12 18.90
C TYR A 275 10.18 -34.55 19.43
N TYR A 276 9.12 -35.12 19.99
CA TYR A 276 9.10 -36.51 20.47
C TYR A 276 9.49 -37.50 19.35
N GLY A 277 8.88 -37.38 18.16
CA GLY A 277 9.17 -38.29 17.05
C GLY A 277 10.63 -38.19 16.56
N TYR A 278 11.22 -36.99 16.52
CA TYR A 278 12.62 -36.81 16.12
C TYR A 278 13.62 -37.40 17.13
N ILE A 279 13.36 -37.23 18.43
CA ILE A 279 14.26 -37.69 19.50
C ILE A 279 14.19 -39.22 19.66
N TYR A 280 12.98 -39.77 19.74
CA TYR A 280 12.78 -41.19 20.05
C TYR A 280 12.80 -42.11 18.81
N ALA A 281 12.84 -41.59 17.58
CA ALA A 281 13.02 -42.44 16.39
C ALA A 281 14.31 -43.29 16.45
N ARG A 282 15.42 -42.71 16.94
CA ARG A 282 16.71 -43.41 17.16
C ARG A 282 16.55 -44.60 18.12
N THR A 283 15.93 -44.37 19.28
CA THR A 283 15.77 -45.39 20.33
C THR A 283 14.75 -46.46 19.93
N TYR A 284 13.72 -46.09 19.16
CA TYR A 284 12.76 -47.04 18.61
C TYR A 284 13.38 -47.97 17.56
N ALA A 285 14.32 -47.47 16.75
CA ALA A 285 15.09 -48.33 15.84
C ALA A 285 15.83 -49.44 16.62
N LEU A 286 16.47 -49.07 17.75
CA LEU A 286 17.17 -50.02 18.62
C LEU A 286 16.20 -51.00 19.30
N PHE A 287 15.01 -50.53 19.72
CA PHE A 287 13.94 -51.39 20.25
C PHE A 287 13.46 -52.45 19.25
N LEU A 288 13.42 -52.10 17.96
CA LEU A 288 13.17 -53.03 16.85
C LEU A 288 14.40 -53.87 16.44
N ASN A 289 15.42 -53.97 17.30
CA ASN A 289 16.67 -54.71 17.10
C ASN A 289 17.55 -54.24 15.91
N ALA A 290 17.48 -52.96 15.54
CA ALA A 290 18.39 -52.42 14.53
C ALA A 290 19.84 -52.33 15.05
N PRO A 291 20.85 -52.64 14.21
CA PRO A 291 22.23 -52.23 14.46
C PRO A 291 22.36 -50.71 14.67
N ALA A 292 23.31 -50.29 15.51
CA ALA A 292 23.55 -48.87 15.79
C ALA A 292 23.90 -48.04 14.54
N SER A 293 24.52 -48.64 13.53
CA SER A 293 24.77 -48.05 12.20
C SER A 293 23.47 -47.75 11.44
N THR A 294 22.51 -48.67 11.48
CA THR A 294 21.18 -48.53 10.84
C THR A 294 20.36 -47.41 11.50
N SER A 295 20.46 -47.27 12.83
CA SER A 295 19.83 -46.18 13.59
C SER A 295 20.32 -44.78 13.13
N PHE A 296 21.59 -44.66 12.72
CA PHE A 296 22.13 -43.42 12.15
C PHE A 296 21.59 -43.11 10.74
N SER A 297 21.46 -44.12 9.88
CA SER A 297 20.87 -43.96 8.53
C SER A 297 19.44 -43.41 8.59
N ILE A 298 18.67 -43.75 9.63
CA ILE A 298 17.31 -43.24 9.84
C ILE A 298 17.32 -41.74 10.20
N LEU A 299 18.28 -41.28 11.01
CA LEU A 299 18.46 -39.85 11.30
C LEU A 299 18.80 -39.04 10.02
N LEU A 300 19.68 -39.58 9.17
CA LEU A 300 20.00 -38.95 7.87
C LEU A 300 18.79 -38.94 6.94
N LEU A 301 18.01 -40.02 6.88
CA LEU A 301 16.80 -40.13 6.06
C LEU A 301 15.75 -39.08 6.45
N VAL A 302 15.45 -38.97 7.74
CA VAL A 302 14.48 -38.00 8.29
C VAL A 302 14.92 -36.56 7.99
N ASN A 303 16.22 -36.25 8.12
CA ASN A 303 16.72 -34.92 7.79
C ASN A 303 16.73 -34.64 6.27
N GLY A 304 17.15 -35.60 5.45
CA GLY A 304 17.19 -35.44 3.98
C GLY A 304 15.80 -35.19 3.39
N ILE A 305 14.80 -35.98 3.81
CA ILE A 305 13.39 -35.82 3.39
C ILE A 305 12.75 -34.58 4.01
N GLY A 306 13.28 -34.11 5.14
CA GLY A 306 12.90 -32.83 5.73
C GLY A 306 13.24 -31.59 4.88
N ILE A 307 14.04 -31.72 3.81
CA ILE A 307 14.26 -30.63 2.84
C ILE A 307 13.01 -30.40 1.96
N PRO A 308 12.55 -31.36 1.12
CA PRO A 308 11.28 -31.18 0.39
C PRO A 308 10.09 -31.02 1.34
N GLY A 309 10.12 -31.65 2.52
CA GLY A 309 9.11 -31.46 3.58
C GLY A 309 8.97 -30.01 4.06
N ARG A 310 10.05 -29.20 4.09
CA ARG A 310 9.97 -27.76 4.39
C ARG A 310 9.57 -26.94 3.16
N ILE A 311 10.14 -27.24 1.99
CA ILE A 311 10.03 -26.38 0.80
C ILE A 311 8.66 -26.49 0.14
N ILE A 312 8.12 -27.71 -0.05
CA ILE A 312 6.88 -27.91 -0.82
C ILE A 312 5.65 -27.31 -0.10
N PRO A 313 5.42 -27.53 1.21
CA PRO A 313 4.34 -26.85 1.92
C PRO A 313 4.49 -25.33 1.93
N ALA A 314 5.71 -24.80 2.01
CA ALA A 314 5.96 -23.36 1.96
C ALA A 314 5.66 -22.74 0.59
N LEU A 315 5.95 -23.46 -0.51
CA LEU A 315 5.54 -23.06 -1.87
C LEU A 315 4.02 -23.03 -2.02
N LEU A 316 3.30 -24.02 -1.48
CA LEU A 316 1.84 -24.05 -1.51
C LEU A 316 1.21 -22.95 -0.64
N ALA A 317 1.83 -22.65 0.50
CA ALA A 317 1.42 -21.57 1.41
C ALA A 317 1.50 -20.20 0.74
N ASP A 318 2.64 -19.86 0.15
CA ASP A 318 2.86 -18.55 -0.47
C ASP A 318 2.15 -18.39 -1.82
N ARG A 319 1.91 -19.49 -2.56
CA ARG A 319 1.35 -19.41 -3.92
C ARG A 319 -0.16 -19.59 -4.02
N TYR A 320 -0.80 -20.32 -3.11
CA TYR A 320 -2.19 -20.77 -3.29
C TYR A 320 -3.09 -20.62 -2.07
N PHE A 321 -2.65 -21.00 -0.86
CA PHE A 321 -3.60 -21.23 0.26
C PHE A 321 -3.33 -20.41 1.53
N GLY A 322 -2.18 -19.74 1.65
CA GLY A 322 -1.74 -19.08 2.87
C GLY A 322 -1.13 -20.04 3.91
N ALA A 323 -0.22 -19.53 4.73
CA ALA A 323 0.60 -20.33 5.64
C ALA A 323 -0.22 -21.13 6.68
N ILE A 324 -1.26 -20.53 7.27
CA ILE A 324 -2.10 -21.21 8.27
C ILE A 324 -2.91 -22.35 7.62
N SER A 325 -3.47 -22.13 6.43
CA SER A 325 -4.26 -23.14 5.72
C SER A 325 -3.44 -24.38 5.35
N VAL A 326 -2.15 -24.24 5.00
CA VAL A 326 -1.27 -25.38 4.71
C VAL A 326 -0.73 -26.03 5.98
N LEU A 327 -0.55 -25.26 7.06
CA LEU A 327 -0.07 -25.77 8.34
C LEU A 327 -1.08 -26.74 8.99
N ILE A 328 -2.39 -26.49 8.88
CA ILE A 328 -3.46 -27.36 9.40
C ILE A 328 -3.35 -28.82 8.90
N PRO A 329 -3.44 -29.12 7.58
CA PRO A 329 -3.34 -30.50 7.08
C PRO A 329 -1.96 -31.09 7.31
N THR A 330 -0.90 -30.27 7.33
CA THR A 330 0.46 -30.74 7.66
C THR A 330 0.56 -31.26 9.11
N ILE A 331 -0.09 -30.59 10.06
CA ILE A 331 -0.17 -31.05 11.46
C ILE A 331 -1.05 -32.29 11.58
N LEU A 332 -2.22 -32.33 10.94
CA LEU A 332 -3.10 -33.50 10.94
C LEU A 332 -2.40 -34.75 10.39
N ALA A 333 -1.69 -34.61 9.26
CA ALA A 333 -0.90 -35.67 8.65
C ALA A 333 0.26 -36.12 9.54
N THR A 334 0.94 -35.19 10.23
CA THR A 334 1.98 -35.54 11.22
C THR A 334 1.38 -36.31 12.41
N GLY A 335 0.22 -35.87 12.93
CA GLY A 335 -0.50 -36.57 13.99
C GLY A 335 -0.93 -37.98 13.59
N LEU A 336 -1.44 -38.14 12.37
CA LEU A 336 -1.75 -39.44 11.78
C LEU A 336 -0.50 -40.33 11.68
N CYS A 337 0.64 -39.79 11.24
CA CYS A 337 1.91 -40.53 11.24
C CYS A 337 2.31 -41.00 12.66
N VAL A 338 2.11 -40.18 13.69
CA VAL A 338 2.41 -40.55 15.09
C VAL A 338 1.43 -41.62 15.61
N PHE A 339 0.15 -41.59 15.25
CA PHE A 339 -0.79 -42.67 15.56
C PHE A 339 -0.43 -43.98 14.84
N LEU A 340 -0.11 -43.92 13.53
CA LEU A 340 0.28 -45.08 12.73
C LEU A 340 1.60 -45.71 13.22
N TRP A 341 2.48 -44.94 13.87
CA TRP A 341 3.70 -45.45 14.49
C TRP A 341 3.42 -46.61 15.47
N ALA A 342 2.27 -46.60 16.15
CA ALA A 342 1.87 -47.65 17.10
C ALA A 342 1.64 -49.03 16.46
N LYS A 343 1.63 -49.13 15.12
CA LYS A 343 1.53 -50.38 14.35
C LYS A 343 2.83 -50.76 13.62
N VAL A 344 3.91 -50.00 13.82
CA VAL A 344 5.18 -50.24 13.14
C VAL A 344 6.04 -51.22 13.93
N GLU A 345 5.88 -52.50 13.61
CA GLU A 345 6.58 -53.62 14.26
C GLU A 345 7.80 -54.13 13.46
N THR A 346 8.11 -53.55 12.30
CA THR A 346 9.19 -54.00 11.40
C THR A 346 10.10 -52.86 10.96
N MET A 347 11.37 -53.17 10.68
CA MET A 347 12.35 -52.23 10.09
C MET A 347 11.85 -51.58 8.80
N THR A 348 11.27 -52.35 7.89
CA THR A 348 10.75 -51.83 6.60
C THR A 348 9.62 -50.84 6.83
N GLY A 349 8.67 -51.18 7.72
CA GLY A 349 7.60 -50.24 8.11
C GLY A 349 8.16 -48.97 8.77
N PHE A 350 9.24 -49.09 9.54
CA PHE A 350 9.88 -47.95 10.21
C PHE A 350 10.60 -47.01 9.24
N TYR A 351 11.22 -47.54 8.17
CA TYR A 351 11.72 -46.70 7.08
C TYR A 351 10.61 -45.93 6.36
N VAL A 352 9.48 -46.59 6.05
CA VAL A 352 8.31 -45.93 5.43
C VAL A 352 7.74 -44.85 6.35
N TRP A 353 7.60 -45.15 7.65
CA TRP A 353 7.17 -44.17 8.65
C TRP A 353 8.12 -42.97 8.72
N ALA A 354 9.43 -43.21 8.74
CA ALA A 354 10.45 -42.16 8.80
C ALA A 354 10.43 -41.22 7.58
N VAL A 355 10.06 -41.73 6.39
CA VAL A 355 9.82 -40.92 5.19
C VAL A 355 8.65 -39.95 5.41
N PHE A 356 7.46 -40.46 5.78
CA PHE A 356 6.27 -39.63 5.93
C PHE A 356 6.34 -38.68 7.12
N PHE A 357 6.79 -39.16 8.29
CA PHE A 357 6.99 -38.33 9.47
C PHE A 357 8.07 -37.26 9.22
N GLY A 358 9.19 -37.63 8.58
CA GLY A 358 10.25 -36.71 8.19
C GLY A 358 9.79 -35.64 7.20
N TYR A 359 8.85 -35.95 6.31
CA TYR A 359 8.25 -34.97 5.41
C TYR A 359 7.28 -34.02 6.13
N PHE A 360 6.22 -34.53 6.76
CA PHE A 360 5.17 -33.69 7.34
C PHE A 360 5.64 -32.97 8.61
N GLY A 361 6.39 -33.65 9.49
CA GLY A 361 6.96 -33.03 10.69
C GLY A 361 7.98 -31.94 10.37
N ALA A 362 8.65 -32.01 9.21
CA ALA A 362 9.52 -30.95 8.72
C ALA A 362 8.73 -29.78 8.15
N GLY A 363 7.59 -30.06 7.49
CA GLY A 363 6.64 -29.04 7.04
C GLY A 363 6.13 -28.17 8.18
N ILE A 364 5.83 -28.76 9.35
CA ILE A 364 5.53 -27.99 10.58
C ILE A 364 6.67 -27.01 10.88
N GLN A 365 7.92 -27.49 10.96
CA GLN A 365 9.07 -26.66 11.32
C GLN A 365 9.42 -25.58 10.29
N GLY A 366 9.13 -25.78 9.00
CA GLY A 366 9.33 -24.79 7.95
C GLY A 366 8.23 -23.72 7.92
N VAL A 367 6.96 -24.16 7.89
CA VAL A 367 5.81 -23.26 7.72
C VAL A 367 5.50 -22.49 9.01
N PHE A 368 5.70 -23.05 10.20
CA PHE A 368 5.38 -22.37 11.48
C PHE A 368 6.03 -20.98 11.60
N PRO A 369 7.36 -20.79 11.43
CA PRO A 369 7.98 -19.47 11.56
C PRO A 369 7.50 -18.48 10.50
N GLY A 370 7.13 -18.96 9.30
CA GLY A 370 6.47 -18.15 8.27
C GLY A 370 5.05 -17.72 8.66
N ALA A 371 4.24 -18.64 9.18
CA ALA A 371 2.90 -18.34 9.68
C ALA A 371 2.93 -17.35 10.87
N ALA A 372 3.88 -17.51 11.79
CA ALA A 372 4.13 -16.56 12.89
C ALA A 372 4.47 -15.15 12.37
N ALA A 373 5.29 -15.05 11.32
CA ALA A 373 5.62 -13.78 10.68
C ALA A 373 4.44 -13.14 9.92
N SER A 374 3.55 -13.96 9.34
CA SER A 374 2.33 -13.48 8.66
C SER A 374 1.24 -12.98 9.62
N LEU A 375 1.26 -13.38 10.89
CA LEU A 375 0.36 -12.86 11.94
C LEU A 375 0.82 -11.51 12.53
N THR A 376 1.95 -10.97 12.09
CA THR A 376 2.42 -9.65 12.50
C THR A 376 1.92 -8.61 11.49
N THR A 377 0.94 -7.79 11.88
CA THR A 377 0.43 -6.67 11.05
C THR A 377 1.42 -5.50 10.99
N ASP A 378 1.96 -5.10 12.15
CA ASP A 378 2.95 -4.04 12.29
C ASP A 378 4.38 -4.60 12.17
N MET A 379 5.00 -4.41 11.00
CA MET A 379 6.35 -4.89 10.71
C MET A 379 7.44 -4.28 11.62
N SER A 380 7.21 -3.11 12.24
CA SER A 380 8.16 -2.51 13.20
C SER A 380 8.26 -3.28 14.53
N LYS A 381 7.38 -4.26 14.72
CA LYS A 381 7.30 -5.14 15.91
C LYS A 381 7.50 -6.62 15.57
N SER A 382 7.96 -6.93 14.36
CA SER A 382 8.07 -8.32 13.89
C SER A 382 8.99 -9.14 14.80
N GLY A 383 10.10 -8.56 15.29
CA GLY A 383 10.98 -9.21 16.26
C GLY A 383 10.29 -9.50 17.58
N THR A 384 9.60 -8.53 18.17
CA THR A 384 8.90 -8.68 19.45
C THR A 384 7.80 -9.75 19.36
N ARG A 385 6.94 -9.72 18.33
CA ARG A 385 5.84 -10.70 18.18
C ARG A 385 6.34 -12.12 17.89
N ILE A 386 7.27 -12.28 16.94
CA ILE A 386 7.89 -13.59 16.65
C ILE A 386 8.66 -14.12 17.88
N GLY A 387 9.37 -13.25 18.59
CA GLY A 387 10.12 -13.57 19.80
C GLY A 387 9.24 -14.07 20.96
N MET A 388 8.08 -13.44 21.18
CA MET A 388 7.10 -13.89 22.18
C MET A 388 6.58 -15.30 21.87
N LEU A 389 6.25 -15.60 20.60
CA LEU A 389 5.81 -16.94 20.19
C LEU A 389 6.87 -18.00 20.47
N PHE A 390 8.13 -17.76 20.08
CA PHE A 390 9.23 -18.67 20.40
C PHE A 390 9.41 -18.86 21.90
N THR A 391 9.25 -17.79 22.71
CA THR A 391 9.40 -17.88 24.17
C THR A 391 8.34 -18.80 24.79
N ILE A 392 7.09 -18.77 24.32
CA ILE A 392 6.03 -19.71 24.74
C ILE A 392 6.38 -21.16 24.36
N ILE A 393 6.91 -21.34 23.15
CA ILE A 393 7.29 -22.65 22.60
C ILE A 393 8.48 -23.27 23.34
N SER A 394 9.34 -22.47 23.98
CA SER A 394 10.46 -22.99 24.78
C SER A 394 10.01 -23.95 25.90
N VAL A 395 8.85 -23.67 26.52
CA VAL A 395 8.25 -24.51 27.57
C VAL A 395 7.73 -25.83 26.99
N ALA A 396 7.14 -25.80 25.78
CA ALA A 396 6.75 -27.02 25.07
C ALA A 396 7.98 -27.86 24.70
N ALA A 397 9.01 -27.24 24.12
CA ALA A 397 10.26 -27.93 23.74
C ALA A 397 10.99 -28.55 24.95
N LEU A 398 10.97 -27.88 26.11
CA LEU A 398 11.56 -28.39 27.35
C LEU A 398 10.77 -29.55 27.96
N THR A 399 9.45 -29.48 27.98
CA THR A 399 8.61 -30.44 28.74
C THR A 399 8.15 -31.66 27.93
N GLY A 400 8.06 -31.55 26.60
CA GLY A 400 7.55 -32.63 25.73
C GLY A 400 8.37 -33.92 25.79
N PRO A 401 9.69 -33.89 25.48
CA PRO A 401 10.52 -35.10 25.45
C PRO A 401 10.65 -35.82 26.82
N PRO A 402 10.78 -35.12 27.97
CA PRO A 402 10.73 -35.76 29.29
C PRO A 402 9.36 -36.37 29.62
N LEU A 403 8.25 -35.71 29.25
CA LEU A 403 6.90 -36.25 29.47
C LEU A 403 6.69 -37.54 28.67
N ALA A 404 7.11 -37.57 27.41
CA ALA A 404 7.06 -38.78 26.59
C ALA A 404 7.88 -39.92 27.21
N GLY A 405 9.08 -39.64 27.73
CA GLY A 405 9.90 -40.61 28.46
C GLY A 405 9.20 -41.14 29.71
N LYS A 406 8.60 -40.26 30.52
CA LYS A 406 7.79 -40.64 31.70
C LYS A 406 6.61 -41.54 31.34
N LEU A 407 5.91 -41.29 30.23
CA LEU A 407 4.82 -42.13 29.74
C LEU A 407 5.30 -43.54 29.31
N MET A 408 6.50 -43.63 28.73
CA MET A 408 7.14 -44.90 28.39
C MET A 408 7.60 -45.68 29.64
N GLU A 409 8.20 -45.00 30.62
CA GLU A 409 8.57 -45.58 31.93
C GLU A 409 7.32 -46.16 32.62
N ALA A 410 6.25 -45.38 32.73
CA ALA A 410 5.00 -45.76 33.39
C ALA A 410 4.26 -46.93 32.72
N THR A 411 4.57 -47.23 31.45
CA THR A 411 3.97 -48.36 30.70
C THR A 411 4.94 -49.51 30.46
N GLY A 412 6.05 -49.56 31.21
CA GLY A 412 7.01 -50.68 31.17
C GLY A 412 7.83 -50.72 29.88
N GLY A 413 8.24 -49.56 29.37
CA GLY A 413 9.04 -49.43 28.15
C GLY A 413 8.24 -49.49 26.84
N ARG A 414 6.91 -49.49 26.91
CA ARG A 414 6.04 -49.50 25.73
C ARG A 414 5.87 -48.07 25.18
N TYR A 415 6.02 -47.91 23.88
CA TYR A 415 5.90 -46.59 23.22
C TYR A 415 4.45 -46.12 23.04
N LEU A 416 3.46 -47.00 23.23
CA LEU A 416 2.04 -46.75 22.91
C LEU A 416 1.47 -45.51 23.61
N ALA A 417 1.73 -45.30 24.91
CA ALA A 417 1.20 -44.15 25.63
C ALA A 417 1.75 -42.82 25.10
N ALA A 418 3.05 -42.77 24.79
CA ALA A 418 3.68 -41.59 24.20
C ALA A 418 3.23 -41.36 22.74
N GLN A 419 3.00 -42.41 21.96
CA GLN A 419 2.42 -42.32 20.61
C GLN A 419 0.99 -41.77 20.64
N MET A 420 0.12 -42.28 21.52
CA MET A 420 -1.26 -41.79 21.64
C MET A 420 -1.31 -40.34 22.13
N TRP A 421 -0.51 -39.99 23.14
CA TRP A 421 -0.38 -38.60 23.62
C TRP A 421 0.14 -37.66 22.54
N GLY A 422 1.17 -38.08 21.78
CA GLY A 422 1.77 -37.28 20.73
C GLY A 422 0.81 -37.00 19.57
N GLY A 423 0.11 -38.04 19.08
CA GLY A 423 -0.91 -37.91 18.04
C GLY A 423 -2.08 -37.02 18.49
N ALA A 424 -2.59 -37.23 19.71
CA ALA A 424 -3.69 -36.44 20.26
C ALA A 424 -3.30 -34.97 20.48
N SER A 425 -2.08 -34.69 20.93
CA SER A 425 -1.58 -33.32 21.09
C SER A 425 -1.42 -32.60 19.75
N LEU A 426 -0.97 -33.29 18.70
CA LEU A 426 -0.90 -32.74 17.35
C LEU A 426 -2.30 -32.41 16.80
N TRP A 427 -3.27 -33.32 16.96
CA TRP A 427 -4.65 -33.09 16.51
C TRP A 427 -5.34 -31.99 17.32
N LEU A 428 -5.14 -31.90 18.64
CA LEU A 428 -5.59 -30.77 19.44
C LEU A 428 -4.99 -29.43 18.95
N GLY A 429 -3.69 -29.42 18.65
CA GLY A 429 -3.02 -28.27 18.02
C GLY A 429 -3.66 -27.88 16.68
N ALA A 430 -4.01 -28.84 15.82
CA ALA A 430 -4.71 -28.59 14.57
C ALA A 430 -6.13 -28.04 14.77
N CYS A 431 -6.92 -28.60 15.69
CA CYS A 431 -8.26 -28.08 16.02
C CYS A 431 -8.22 -26.63 16.54
N LEU A 432 -7.24 -26.30 17.39
CA LEU A 432 -7.00 -24.93 17.84
C LEU A 432 -6.56 -24.00 16.70
N LEU A 433 -5.82 -24.52 15.71
CA LEU A 433 -5.40 -23.75 14.53
C LEU A 433 -6.56 -23.48 13.56
N ILE A 434 -7.48 -24.44 13.41
CA ILE A 434 -8.76 -24.23 12.72
C ILE A 434 -9.56 -23.14 13.42
N GLY A 435 -9.66 -23.19 14.76
CA GLY A 435 -10.24 -22.13 15.57
C GLY A 435 -9.56 -20.77 15.36
N ALA A 436 -8.23 -20.72 15.23
CA ALA A 436 -7.49 -19.50 14.90
C ALA A 436 -7.85 -18.96 13.51
N LYS A 437 -7.95 -19.83 12.49
CA LYS A 437 -8.37 -19.45 11.12
C LYS A 437 -9.81 -18.92 11.09
N MET A 438 -10.73 -19.59 11.80
CA MET A 438 -12.12 -19.13 11.95
C MET A 438 -12.21 -17.79 12.70
N ALA A 439 -11.31 -17.54 13.65
CA ALA A 439 -11.24 -16.27 14.38
C ALA A 439 -10.57 -15.13 13.60
N SER A 440 -9.76 -15.42 12.57
CA SER A 440 -9.19 -14.40 11.68
C SER A 440 -10.14 -13.91 10.59
N VAL A 441 -11.19 -14.68 10.25
CA VAL A 441 -12.28 -14.17 9.41
C VAL A 441 -13.13 -13.25 10.28
N PRO A 442 -13.16 -11.93 10.04
CA PRO A 442 -13.98 -11.05 10.87
C PRO A 442 -15.45 -11.36 10.56
N LYS A 443 -16.25 -11.77 11.56
CA LYS A 443 -17.73 -11.80 11.41
C LYS A 443 -18.27 -10.44 10.96
N LYS A 444 -17.55 -9.36 11.28
CA LYS A 444 -17.82 -8.02 10.79
C LYS A 444 -17.57 -7.88 9.28
N ALA A 445 -16.53 -8.49 8.73
CA ALA A 445 -16.26 -8.47 7.28
C ALA A 445 -17.38 -9.16 6.49
N ILE A 446 -17.98 -10.25 6.99
CA ILE A 446 -19.15 -10.87 6.34
C ILE A 446 -20.35 -9.89 6.30
N GLN A 447 -20.51 -9.05 7.33
CA GLN A 447 -21.54 -7.99 7.34
C GLN A 447 -21.13 -6.73 6.57
N ASP A 448 -19.83 -6.41 6.51
CA ASP A 448 -19.28 -5.27 5.76
C ASP A 448 -19.20 -5.61 4.24
N TYR A 449 -19.11 -6.88 3.84
CA TYR A 449 -19.32 -7.37 2.46
C TYR A 449 -20.80 -7.27 2.04
N ALA A 450 -21.73 -7.30 3.00
CA ALA A 450 -23.14 -6.99 2.79
C ALA A 450 -23.47 -5.49 2.93
N ALA A 451 -22.50 -4.66 3.35
CA ALA A 451 -22.67 -3.21 3.29
C ALA A 451 -22.58 -2.76 1.81
N PRO A 452 -23.41 -1.80 1.38
CA PRO A 452 -23.47 -1.43 -0.02
C PRO A 452 -22.19 -0.71 -0.46
N LEU A 453 -21.35 -1.43 -1.24
CA LEU A 453 -20.15 -0.93 -1.93
C LEU A 453 -20.41 0.26 -2.88
N LEU A 454 -21.68 0.55 -3.16
CA LEU A 454 -22.15 1.71 -3.89
C LEU A 454 -23.06 2.54 -2.97
N ALA A 455 -22.90 3.86 -2.94
CA ALA A 455 -23.84 4.72 -2.22
C ALA A 455 -25.28 4.51 -2.76
N PRO A 456 -26.32 4.38 -1.91
CA PRO A 456 -27.69 4.10 -2.37
C PRO A 456 -28.22 5.10 -3.42
N ALA A 457 -27.80 6.36 -3.33
CA ALA A 457 -28.10 7.41 -4.29
C ALA A 457 -27.53 7.13 -5.71
N LEU A 458 -26.31 6.58 -5.80
CA LEU A 458 -25.71 6.18 -7.09
C LEU A 458 -26.44 5.00 -7.69
N LEU A 459 -26.84 4.03 -6.87
CA LEU A 459 -27.59 2.86 -7.32
C LEU A 459 -28.97 3.28 -7.86
N GLN A 460 -29.69 4.15 -7.13
CA GLN A 460 -30.96 4.71 -7.58
C GLN A 460 -30.83 5.47 -8.91
N ARG A 461 -29.75 6.25 -9.09
CA ARG A 461 -29.44 6.96 -10.33
C ARG A 461 -29.13 6.00 -11.49
N ALA A 462 -28.33 4.96 -11.25
CA ALA A 462 -28.05 3.92 -12.23
C ALA A 462 -29.32 3.20 -12.69
N GLN A 463 -30.19 2.82 -11.74
CA GLN A 463 -31.48 2.18 -12.03
C GLN A 463 -32.42 3.10 -12.81
N SER A 464 -32.46 4.39 -12.48
CA SER A 464 -33.20 5.39 -13.26
C SER A 464 -32.69 5.48 -14.70
N MET A 465 -31.36 5.54 -14.89
CA MET A 465 -30.73 5.58 -16.21
C MET A 465 -30.96 4.29 -17.03
N ALA A 466 -30.95 3.12 -16.40
CA ALA A 466 -31.31 1.85 -17.03
C ALA A 466 -32.79 1.81 -17.45
N SER A 467 -33.70 2.35 -16.63
CA SER A 467 -35.12 2.47 -17.00
C SER A 467 -35.37 3.46 -18.15
N GLU A 468 -34.60 4.55 -18.21
CA GLU A 468 -34.60 5.50 -19.34
C GLU A 468 -34.14 4.81 -20.62
N HIS A 469 -33.04 4.05 -20.54
CA HIS A 469 -32.50 3.24 -21.63
C HIS A 469 -33.54 2.26 -22.18
N ASP A 470 -34.17 1.45 -21.34
CA ASP A 470 -35.17 0.47 -21.75
C ASP A 470 -36.43 1.10 -22.36
N GLY A 471 -36.85 2.27 -21.86
CA GLY A 471 -37.94 3.05 -22.42
C GLY A 471 -37.60 3.59 -23.82
N LEU A 472 -36.41 4.18 -23.96
CA LEU A 472 -35.94 4.73 -25.24
C LEU A 472 -35.65 3.63 -26.27
N GLN A 473 -35.10 2.48 -25.87
CA GLN A 473 -34.83 1.36 -26.76
C GLN A 473 -36.11 0.74 -27.31
N LYS A 474 -37.17 0.63 -26.49
CA LYS A 474 -38.52 0.24 -26.96
C LYS A 474 -39.07 1.26 -27.95
N ALA A 475 -39.02 2.55 -27.62
CA ALA A 475 -39.50 3.61 -28.50
C ALA A 475 -38.73 3.68 -29.84
N LEU A 476 -37.45 3.30 -29.86
CA LEU A 476 -36.65 3.21 -31.09
C LEU A 476 -37.09 2.06 -32.01
N GLY A 477 -37.65 0.99 -31.45
CA GLY A 477 -38.24 -0.12 -32.20
C GLY A 477 -39.51 0.29 -32.97
N ASP A 478 -40.27 1.24 -32.42
CA ASP A 478 -41.50 1.77 -33.03
C ASP A 478 -41.22 2.96 -33.98
N THR A 479 -40.24 3.82 -33.69
CA THR A 479 -39.92 4.99 -34.52
C THR A 479 -38.46 5.42 -34.40
N PHE A 480 -37.73 5.40 -35.52
CA PHE A 480 -36.32 5.78 -35.54
C PHE A 480 -36.13 7.30 -35.40
N ASP A 481 -35.37 7.70 -34.38
CA ASP A 481 -35.04 9.09 -34.06
C ASP A 481 -33.54 9.15 -33.69
N THR A 482 -32.78 9.98 -34.41
CA THR A 482 -31.33 10.08 -34.25
C THR A 482 -30.91 10.61 -32.88
N ALA A 483 -31.71 11.47 -32.25
CA ALA A 483 -31.41 11.99 -30.92
C ALA A 483 -31.60 10.92 -29.84
N LYS A 484 -32.70 10.15 -29.93
CA LYS A 484 -32.96 9.01 -29.03
C LYS A 484 -31.96 7.89 -29.25
N ALA A 485 -31.57 7.60 -30.50
CA ALA A 485 -30.56 6.59 -30.81
C ALA A 485 -29.20 6.92 -30.16
N LYS A 486 -28.78 8.19 -30.23
CA LYS A 486 -27.58 8.68 -29.54
C LYS A 486 -27.70 8.50 -28.02
N ARG A 487 -28.84 8.89 -27.43
CA ARG A 487 -29.10 8.78 -25.99
C ARG A 487 -29.08 7.33 -25.48
N VAL A 488 -29.64 6.38 -26.25
CA VAL A 488 -29.55 4.94 -25.94
C VAL A 488 -28.09 4.48 -25.92
N GLY A 489 -27.28 4.90 -26.91
CA GLY A 489 -25.84 4.60 -26.95
C GLY A 489 -25.05 5.18 -25.77
N GLU A 490 -25.39 6.38 -25.30
CA GLU A 490 -24.80 7.00 -24.11
C GLU A 490 -25.14 6.22 -22.83
N LEU A 491 -26.38 5.75 -22.69
CA LEU A 491 -26.86 5.04 -21.49
C LEU A 491 -26.43 3.57 -21.43
N SER A 492 -26.21 2.92 -22.59
CA SER A 492 -25.85 1.49 -22.70
C SER A 492 -24.67 1.10 -21.79
N ARG A 493 -23.62 1.93 -21.70
CA ARG A 493 -22.46 1.68 -20.82
C ARG A 493 -22.84 1.59 -19.34
N VAL A 494 -23.81 2.40 -18.88
CA VAL A 494 -24.29 2.40 -17.49
C VAL A 494 -25.20 1.19 -17.26
N THR A 495 -26.08 0.88 -18.20
CA THR A 495 -26.98 -0.29 -18.13
C THR A 495 -26.20 -1.61 -18.07
N GLU A 496 -25.15 -1.77 -18.87
CA GLU A 496 -24.27 -2.95 -18.85
C GLU A 496 -23.49 -3.08 -17.54
N ALA A 497 -22.92 -1.97 -17.05
CA ALA A 497 -22.19 -1.94 -15.78
C ALA A 497 -23.10 -2.26 -14.58
N LEU A 498 -24.32 -1.70 -14.56
CA LEU A 498 -25.33 -1.98 -13.54
C LEU A 498 -25.74 -3.45 -13.57
N LYS A 499 -26.07 -3.99 -14.75
CA LYS A 499 -26.50 -5.39 -14.89
C LYS A 499 -25.42 -6.38 -14.44
N ALA A 500 -24.15 -6.11 -14.74
CA ALA A 500 -23.04 -6.93 -14.26
C ALA A 500 -22.89 -6.86 -12.73
N TRP A 501 -23.05 -5.66 -12.14
CA TRP A 501 -23.02 -5.46 -10.69
C TRP A 501 -24.20 -6.16 -9.98
N GLU A 502 -25.43 -6.02 -10.48
CA GLU A 502 -26.63 -6.68 -9.94
C GLU A 502 -26.53 -8.22 -10.01
N GLN A 503 -25.96 -8.77 -11.09
CA GLN A 503 -25.71 -10.21 -11.21
C GLN A 503 -24.73 -10.73 -10.15
N THR A 504 -23.55 -10.11 -10.01
CA THR A 504 -22.58 -10.52 -8.98
C THR A 504 -23.12 -10.24 -7.57
N GLN A 505 -23.90 -9.17 -7.34
CA GLN A 505 -24.55 -8.93 -6.04
C GLN A 505 -25.55 -10.05 -5.69
N ALA A 506 -26.34 -10.51 -6.65
CA ALA A 506 -27.25 -11.64 -6.46
C ALA A 506 -26.47 -12.93 -6.10
N SER A 507 -25.40 -13.25 -6.82
CA SER A 507 -24.53 -14.41 -6.51
C SER A 507 -23.88 -14.31 -5.12
N VAL A 508 -23.40 -13.14 -4.71
CA VAL A 508 -22.88 -12.88 -3.35
C VAL A 508 -23.99 -13.09 -2.29
N GLY A 509 -25.22 -12.65 -2.58
CA GLY A 509 -26.38 -12.87 -1.70
C GLY A 509 -26.77 -14.35 -1.56
N GLU A 510 -26.80 -15.10 -2.66
CA GLU A 510 -27.06 -16.55 -2.68
C GLU A 510 -25.98 -17.32 -1.91
N LEU A 511 -24.70 -17.04 -2.18
CA LEU A 511 -23.57 -17.66 -1.47
C LEU A 511 -23.59 -17.32 0.04
N THR A 512 -23.95 -16.09 0.42
CA THR A 512 -24.08 -15.70 1.83
C THR A 512 -25.23 -16.46 2.49
N ALA A 513 -26.39 -16.57 1.84
CA ALA A 513 -27.52 -17.34 2.36
C ALA A 513 -27.20 -18.84 2.53
N MET A 514 -26.43 -19.42 1.61
CA MET A 514 -25.93 -20.80 1.75
C MET A 514 -24.95 -21.00 2.92
N LEU A 515 -24.31 -19.93 3.41
CA LEU A 515 -23.37 -19.98 4.53
C LEU A 515 -24.02 -19.69 5.89
N ASP A 516 -25.17 -19.02 5.89
CA ASP A 516 -25.98 -18.77 7.09
C ASP A 516 -26.91 -19.95 7.43
N ASP A 517 -27.12 -20.91 6.53
CA ASP A 517 -27.88 -22.13 6.79
C ASP A 517 -27.11 -23.08 7.75
N PRO A 518 -27.63 -23.38 8.96
CA PRO A 518 -26.95 -24.24 9.93
C PRO A 518 -27.05 -25.75 9.62
N GLU A 519 -27.88 -26.17 8.66
CA GLU A 519 -27.99 -27.57 8.21
C GLU A 519 -27.08 -27.88 7.00
N GLN A 520 -26.38 -26.88 6.46
CA GLN A 520 -25.53 -27.02 5.28
C GLN A 520 -24.31 -27.93 5.51
N ASP A 521 -23.97 -28.75 4.51
CA ASP A 521 -22.80 -29.63 4.53
C ASP A 521 -21.50 -28.81 4.74
N PRO A 522 -20.64 -29.16 5.71
CA PRO A 522 -19.37 -28.47 5.98
C PRO A 522 -18.44 -28.32 4.78
N ASP A 523 -18.40 -29.29 3.86
CA ASP A 523 -17.56 -29.27 2.66
C ASP A 523 -18.16 -28.33 1.60
N LEU A 524 -19.48 -28.33 1.44
CA LEU A 524 -20.19 -27.41 0.55
C LEU A 524 -20.07 -25.95 1.06
N ALA A 525 -20.17 -25.77 2.37
CA ALA A 525 -19.95 -24.48 3.03
C ALA A 525 -18.47 -24.04 2.97
N ALA A 526 -17.50 -24.95 2.76
CA ALA A 526 -16.12 -24.55 2.48
C ALA A 526 -15.99 -23.96 1.07
N ILE A 527 -16.55 -24.63 0.05
CA ILE A 527 -16.55 -24.17 -1.34
C ILE A 527 -17.26 -22.80 -1.46
N ALA A 528 -18.44 -22.65 -0.85
CA ALA A 528 -19.18 -21.40 -0.88
C ALA A 528 -18.44 -20.21 -0.25
N ARG A 529 -17.51 -20.42 0.71
CA ARG A 529 -16.65 -19.35 1.25
C ARG A 529 -15.57 -18.93 0.27
N ASP A 530 -14.92 -19.89 -0.38
CA ASP A 530 -13.86 -19.63 -1.35
C ASP A 530 -14.42 -18.93 -2.60
N GLU A 531 -15.64 -19.30 -3.04
CA GLU A 531 -16.37 -18.60 -4.12
C GLU A 531 -16.86 -17.19 -3.70
N LEU A 532 -17.33 -17.03 -2.45
CA LEU A 532 -17.74 -15.72 -1.92
C LEU A 532 -16.59 -14.72 -1.91
N GLU A 533 -15.38 -15.13 -1.54
CA GLU A 533 -14.19 -14.26 -1.56
C GLU A 533 -13.88 -13.77 -3.00
N ALA A 534 -13.97 -14.66 -3.99
CA ALA A 534 -13.74 -14.34 -5.39
C ALA A 534 -14.80 -13.39 -6.00
N GLU A 535 -16.10 -13.70 -5.80
CA GLU A 535 -17.18 -12.84 -6.31
C GLU A 535 -17.27 -11.50 -5.56
N THR A 536 -16.85 -11.42 -4.29
CA THR A 536 -16.80 -10.14 -3.58
C THR A 536 -15.71 -9.21 -4.13
N GLY A 537 -14.49 -9.71 -4.40
CA GLY A 537 -13.45 -8.92 -5.07
C GLY A 537 -13.86 -8.47 -6.50
N ARG A 538 -14.70 -9.27 -7.17
CA ARG A 538 -15.34 -8.89 -8.43
C ARG A 538 -16.39 -7.79 -8.22
N LEU A 539 -17.21 -7.88 -7.17
CA LEU A 539 -18.21 -6.86 -6.81
C LEU A 539 -17.57 -5.49 -6.53
N GLU A 540 -16.45 -5.45 -5.81
CA GLU A 540 -15.67 -4.21 -5.56
C GLU A 540 -15.14 -3.58 -6.86
N THR A 541 -14.75 -4.42 -7.82
CA THR A 541 -14.25 -3.96 -9.13
C THR A 541 -15.40 -3.43 -9.99
N LEU A 542 -16.54 -4.13 -9.99
CA LEU A 542 -17.76 -3.69 -10.67
C LEU A 542 -18.34 -2.41 -10.06
N ALA A 543 -18.29 -2.26 -8.73
CA ALA A 543 -18.75 -1.04 -8.03
C ALA A 543 -17.93 0.21 -8.43
N ARG A 544 -16.62 0.06 -8.58
CA ARG A 544 -15.73 1.12 -9.11
C ARG A 544 -16.05 1.44 -10.58
N ASN A 545 -16.21 0.43 -11.42
CA ASN A 545 -16.54 0.59 -12.84
C ASN A 545 -17.93 1.24 -13.05
N LEU A 546 -18.91 0.90 -12.22
CA LEU A 546 -20.25 1.49 -12.23
C LEU A 546 -20.19 2.95 -11.78
N SER A 547 -19.51 3.25 -10.66
CA SER A 547 -19.32 4.63 -10.19
C SER A 547 -18.65 5.51 -11.26
N ALA A 548 -17.61 5.02 -11.92
CA ALA A 548 -16.91 5.73 -13.00
C ALA A 548 -17.71 5.82 -14.32
N SER A 549 -18.80 5.04 -14.49
CA SER A 549 -19.71 5.18 -15.64
C SER A 549 -20.84 6.20 -15.37
N LEU A 550 -21.16 6.44 -14.09
CA LEU A 550 -22.15 7.43 -13.65
C LEU A 550 -21.63 8.87 -13.63
N THR A 551 -20.31 9.06 -13.58
CA THR A 551 -19.67 10.38 -13.65
C THR A 551 -19.94 11.02 -15.03
N PRO A 552 -20.57 12.21 -15.10
CA PRO A 552 -20.84 12.86 -16.37
C PRO A 552 -19.52 13.28 -17.03
N ARG A 553 -19.41 13.07 -18.35
CA ARG A 553 -18.29 13.61 -19.11
C ARG A 553 -18.32 15.14 -19.03
N HIS A 554 -17.20 15.73 -18.63
CA HIS A 554 -17.06 17.19 -18.62
C HIS A 554 -17.18 17.74 -20.05
N ALA A 555 -17.85 18.88 -20.23
CA ALA A 555 -18.24 19.41 -21.54
C ALA A 555 -17.06 19.61 -22.53
N PHE A 556 -15.86 19.79 -21.98
CA PHE A 556 -14.64 20.08 -22.74
C PHE A 556 -13.62 18.92 -22.76
N VAL A 557 -13.98 17.70 -22.33
CA VAL A 557 -13.06 16.53 -22.27
C VAL A 557 -12.27 16.33 -23.55
N ASP A 558 -12.96 16.32 -24.70
CA ASP A 558 -12.36 15.98 -25.99
C ASP A 558 -11.61 17.16 -26.63
N MET A 559 -11.58 18.36 -26.02
CA MET A 559 -10.94 19.54 -26.61
C MET A 559 -9.43 19.65 -26.30
N PRO A 560 -8.68 20.39 -27.13
CA PRO A 560 -7.34 20.86 -26.78
C PRO A 560 -7.39 21.86 -25.61
N CYS A 561 -6.25 22.22 -25.04
CA CYS A 561 -6.21 23.12 -23.87
C CYS A 561 -5.09 24.15 -23.90
N MET A 562 -5.30 25.27 -23.22
CA MET A 562 -4.28 26.26 -22.89
C MET A 562 -3.96 26.20 -21.40
N ILE A 563 -2.67 26.14 -21.07
CA ILE A 563 -2.14 26.17 -19.70
C ILE A 563 -1.49 27.54 -19.48
N GLU A 564 -2.00 28.30 -18.52
CA GLU A 564 -1.53 29.65 -18.21
C GLU A 564 -0.79 29.66 -16.87
N PHE A 565 0.41 30.24 -16.86
CA PHE A 565 1.31 30.29 -15.72
C PHE A 565 1.48 31.73 -15.27
N ARG A 566 1.11 32.05 -14.02
CA ARG A 566 1.34 33.38 -13.43
C ARG A 566 1.96 33.29 -12.05
N PRO A 567 2.94 34.15 -11.72
CA PRO A 567 3.57 34.17 -10.40
C PRO A 567 2.57 34.59 -9.31
N GLY A 568 2.52 33.82 -8.22
CA GLY A 568 1.75 34.13 -7.03
C GLY A 568 2.59 34.80 -5.93
N PRO A 569 2.18 34.71 -4.65
CA PRO A 569 2.93 35.27 -3.53
C PRO A 569 4.35 34.67 -3.44
N GLY A 570 5.38 35.50 -3.58
CA GLY A 570 6.78 35.04 -3.59
C GLY A 570 7.82 36.04 -4.16
N GLY A 571 7.38 37.13 -4.80
CA GLY A 571 8.30 38.09 -5.42
C GLY A 571 9.05 37.47 -6.60
N LEU A 572 10.33 37.83 -6.78
CA LEU A 572 11.18 37.28 -7.86
C LEU A 572 11.27 35.75 -7.83
N GLU A 573 11.25 35.13 -6.65
CA GLU A 573 11.31 33.67 -6.53
C GLU A 573 10.07 32.97 -7.11
N GLY A 574 8.89 33.56 -6.95
CA GLY A 574 7.67 33.06 -7.60
C GLY A 574 7.76 33.13 -9.13
N ARG A 575 8.48 34.12 -9.66
CA ARG A 575 8.70 34.31 -11.11
C ARG A 575 9.66 33.27 -11.68
N TYR A 576 10.77 33.00 -10.99
CA TYR A 576 11.68 31.92 -11.37
C TYR A 576 10.99 30.55 -11.32
N PHE A 577 10.22 30.27 -10.27
CA PHE A 577 9.47 29.01 -10.18
C PHE A 577 8.34 28.89 -11.23
N THR A 578 7.81 30.02 -11.73
CA THR A 578 6.87 30.04 -12.87
C THR A 578 7.55 29.49 -14.14
N ASP A 579 8.81 29.86 -14.38
CA ASP A 579 9.61 29.34 -15.50
C ASP A 579 9.96 27.86 -15.33
N THR A 580 10.27 27.42 -14.10
CA THR A 580 10.48 25.99 -13.81
C THR A 580 9.24 25.16 -14.15
N LEU A 581 8.05 25.59 -13.74
CA LEU A 581 6.79 24.88 -14.06
C LEU A 581 6.46 24.94 -15.55
N PHE A 582 6.63 26.08 -16.22
CA PHE A 582 6.43 26.18 -17.67
C PHE A 582 7.35 25.19 -18.43
N LYS A 583 8.63 25.12 -18.07
CA LYS A 583 9.60 24.17 -18.63
C LYS A 583 9.19 22.72 -18.36
N MET A 584 8.73 22.40 -17.14
CA MET A 584 8.24 21.08 -16.74
C MET A 584 7.07 20.59 -17.62
N TYR A 585 6.00 21.39 -17.76
CA TYR A 585 4.85 21.00 -18.59
C TYR A 585 5.17 20.98 -20.08
N LYS A 586 6.07 21.84 -20.56
CA LYS A 586 6.57 21.78 -21.93
C LYS A 586 7.37 20.49 -22.20
N ALA A 587 8.24 20.09 -21.27
CA ALA A 587 9.00 18.83 -21.36
C ALA A 587 8.08 17.60 -21.32
N LEU A 588 7.05 17.62 -20.46
CA LEU A 588 5.99 16.61 -20.43
C LEU A 588 5.27 16.49 -21.78
N CYS A 589 4.93 17.62 -22.43
CA CYS A 589 4.32 17.61 -23.77
C CYS A 589 5.25 16.98 -24.81
N VAL A 590 6.55 17.33 -24.81
CA VAL A 590 7.54 16.69 -25.68
C VAL A 590 7.63 15.17 -25.44
N ARG A 591 7.71 14.73 -24.17
CA ARG A 591 7.84 13.31 -23.81
C ARG A 591 6.60 12.50 -24.20
N ARG A 592 5.39 13.02 -23.96
CA ARG A 592 4.12 12.37 -24.34
C ARG A 592 3.79 12.50 -25.83
N GLY A 593 4.60 13.23 -26.61
CA GLY A 593 4.40 13.43 -28.04
C GLY A 593 3.27 14.42 -28.40
N TYR A 594 2.83 15.24 -27.44
CA TYR A 594 1.77 16.22 -27.68
C TYR A 594 2.26 17.40 -28.51
N ARG A 595 1.50 17.75 -29.55
CA ARG A 595 1.66 18.99 -30.31
C ARG A 595 1.32 20.18 -29.43
N HIS A 596 2.26 21.11 -29.29
CA HIS A 596 2.10 22.26 -28.42
C HIS A 596 2.73 23.52 -29.03
N SER A 597 2.15 24.68 -28.69
CA SER A 597 2.57 26.01 -29.14
C SER A 597 2.77 26.93 -27.93
N VAL A 598 3.76 27.82 -27.97
CA VAL A 598 3.99 28.82 -26.92
C VAL A 598 3.34 30.12 -27.37
N MET A 599 2.15 30.40 -26.84
CA MET A 599 1.35 31.57 -27.24
C MET A 599 1.85 32.86 -26.59
N LYS A 600 2.36 32.77 -25.36
CA LYS A 600 2.95 33.89 -24.64
C LYS A 600 4.08 33.43 -23.72
N TYR A 601 5.15 34.22 -23.64
CA TYR A 601 6.28 34.00 -22.73
C TYR A 601 6.93 35.35 -22.43
N GLU A 602 6.47 36.01 -21.36
CA GLU A 602 6.77 37.40 -21.02
C GLU A 602 7.59 37.47 -19.72
N PHE A 603 8.70 38.22 -19.76
CA PHE A 603 9.57 38.45 -18.60
C PHE A 603 9.13 39.67 -17.79
N ALA A 604 9.59 39.78 -16.55
CA ALA A 604 9.34 40.94 -15.70
C ALA A 604 10.38 42.04 -15.88
N ASP A 605 9.94 43.25 -16.28
CA ASP A 605 10.79 44.44 -16.46
C ASP A 605 11.68 44.80 -15.25
N THR A 606 11.27 44.37 -14.06
CA THR A 606 11.91 44.70 -12.77
C THR A 606 13.18 43.90 -12.45
N ALA A 607 13.59 42.95 -13.31
CA ALA A 607 14.73 42.06 -13.05
C ALA A 607 16.02 42.35 -13.86
N GLY A 608 15.93 43.11 -14.96
CA GLY A 608 17.03 43.21 -15.94
C GLY A 608 17.37 41.86 -16.60
N ASP A 609 18.55 41.75 -17.22
CA ASP A 609 19.07 40.52 -17.86
C ASP A 609 19.48 39.42 -16.84
N SER A 610 18.90 39.42 -15.64
CA SER A 610 19.32 38.59 -14.51
C SER A 610 18.62 37.23 -14.51
N SER A 611 19.19 36.21 -15.15
CA SER A 611 18.80 34.82 -14.93
C SER A 611 19.16 34.37 -13.50
N SER A 612 18.39 33.45 -12.91
CA SER A 612 18.75 32.82 -11.64
C SER A 612 20.08 32.06 -11.74
N SER A 613 20.71 31.77 -10.60
CA SER A 613 21.92 30.91 -10.55
C SER A 613 21.69 29.48 -11.08
N ALA A 614 20.42 29.08 -11.30
CA ALA A 614 20.01 27.81 -11.89
C ALA A 614 19.53 27.95 -13.36
N GLY A 615 19.69 29.12 -14.00
CA GLY A 615 19.26 29.35 -15.38
C GLY A 615 17.75 29.52 -15.57
N GLU A 616 17.04 29.96 -14.52
CA GLU A 616 15.60 30.27 -14.57
C GLU A 616 15.40 31.75 -14.92
N ASN A 617 14.37 32.04 -15.69
CA ASN A 617 14.01 33.40 -16.10
C ASN A 617 12.89 33.97 -15.22
N PRO A 618 12.89 35.28 -14.93
CA PRO A 618 11.89 35.90 -14.06
C PRO A 618 10.59 36.20 -14.83
N LEU A 619 9.75 35.19 -15.05
CA LEU A 619 8.50 35.35 -15.81
C LEU A 619 7.46 36.26 -15.13
N GLN A 620 6.70 36.96 -15.96
CA GLN A 620 5.50 37.71 -15.62
C GLN A 620 4.23 36.95 -16.04
N GLU A 621 4.26 36.30 -17.20
CA GLU A 621 3.19 35.44 -17.70
C GLU A 621 3.74 34.48 -18.75
N ALA A 622 3.26 33.23 -18.76
CA ALA A 622 3.45 32.32 -19.88
C ALA A 622 2.16 31.56 -20.21
N VAL A 623 1.95 31.25 -21.48
CA VAL A 623 0.79 30.49 -21.98
C VAL A 623 1.28 29.43 -22.96
N LEU A 624 0.97 28.18 -22.65
CA LEU A 624 1.28 26.98 -23.43
C LEU A 624 -0.03 26.40 -23.98
N GLU A 625 -0.22 26.40 -25.29
CA GLU A 625 -1.30 25.66 -25.93
C GLU A 625 -0.86 24.21 -26.18
N VAL A 626 -1.73 23.25 -25.88
CA VAL A 626 -1.62 21.84 -26.25
C VAL A 626 -2.75 21.53 -27.23
N GLN A 627 -2.39 21.19 -28.47
CA GLN A 627 -3.27 21.20 -29.65
C GLN A 627 -3.94 19.85 -29.95
N ASP A 628 -3.68 18.82 -29.15
CA ASP A 628 -4.23 17.48 -29.37
C ASP A 628 -5.60 17.30 -28.70
N ILE A 629 -6.47 16.58 -29.41
CA ILE A 629 -7.82 16.21 -28.99
C ILE A 629 -7.72 15.39 -27.69
N GLY A 630 -8.49 15.76 -26.67
CA GLY A 630 -8.47 15.13 -25.35
C GLY A 630 -7.45 15.69 -24.36
N ALA A 631 -6.62 16.68 -24.74
CA ALA A 631 -5.61 17.24 -23.84
C ALA A 631 -6.24 17.90 -22.59
N TYR A 632 -7.41 18.52 -22.71
CA TYR A 632 -8.06 19.18 -21.58
C TYR A 632 -8.35 18.22 -20.41
N ASP A 633 -8.80 16.99 -20.66
CA ASP A 633 -9.10 16.03 -19.57
C ASP A 633 -7.83 15.57 -18.83
N VAL A 634 -6.68 15.53 -19.52
CA VAL A 634 -5.38 15.20 -18.92
C VAL A 634 -4.85 16.34 -18.05
N PHE A 635 -5.00 17.59 -18.50
CA PHE A 635 -4.41 18.75 -17.82
C PHE A 635 -5.36 19.46 -16.84
N ARG A 636 -6.69 19.26 -16.87
CA ARG A 636 -7.62 19.98 -15.98
C ARG A 636 -7.38 19.77 -14.48
N SER A 637 -6.74 18.66 -14.08
CA SER A 637 -6.30 18.41 -12.70
C SER A 637 -5.17 19.34 -12.23
N GLU A 638 -4.50 20.03 -13.16
CA GLU A 638 -3.32 20.86 -12.91
C GLU A 638 -3.68 22.31 -12.59
N ALA A 639 -4.96 22.70 -12.71
CA ALA A 639 -5.41 24.03 -12.36
C ALA A 639 -5.42 24.24 -10.82
N GLY A 640 -4.79 25.32 -10.35
CA GLY A 640 -4.72 25.68 -8.94
C GLY A 640 -3.40 26.35 -8.52
N MET A 641 -3.16 26.43 -7.21
CA MET A 641 -1.93 27.01 -6.64
C MET A 641 -0.83 25.97 -6.39
N HIS A 642 0.33 26.16 -7.03
CA HIS A 642 1.51 25.32 -6.89
C HIS A 642 2.53 26.02 -5.97
N ARG A 643 2.84 25.42 -4.81
CA ARG A 643 3.73 25.99 -3.80
C ARG A 643 5.14 25.42 -3.90
N VAL A 644 6.19 26.25 -3.88
CA VAL A 644 7.59 25.81 -3.78
C VAL A 644 8.15 26.15 -2.40
N GLN A 645 8.98 25.25 -1.87
CA GLN A 645 9.77 25.45 -0.66
C GLN A 645 11.23 25.10 -0.97
N ARG A 646 12.06 26.13 -1.15
CA ARG A 646 13.50 26.02 -1.40
C ARG A 646 14.24 27.26 -0.89
N ILE A 647 15.57 27.21 -0.87
CA ILE A 647 16.42 28.39 -0.65
C ILE A 647 16.47 29.15 -1.99
N PRO A 648 15.99 30.41 -2.08
CA PRO A 648 16.02 31.16 -3.33
C PRO A 648 17.44 31.47 -3.79
N SER A 649 17.62 31.59 -5.10
CA SER A 649 18.86 32.14 -5.70
C SER A 649 19.14 33.59 -5.26
N THR A 650 18.13 34.30 -4.77
CA THR A 650 18.21 35.69 -4.29
C THR A 650 18.48 35.83 -2.77
N GLU A 651 18.52 34.74 -2.00
CA GLU A 651 18.69 34.78 -0.54
C GLU A 651 20.12 34.40 -0.12
N SER A 652 20.84 35.35 0.50
CA SER A 652 22.25 35.16 0.89
C SER A 652 22.47 34.42 2.21
N LYS A 653 21.44 34.24 3.05
CA LYS A 653 21.58 33.59 4.38
C LYS A 653 21.13 32.12 4.42
N GLY A 654 20.87 31.50 3.26
CA GLY A 654 20.49 30.09 3.21
C GLY A 654 19.12 29.75 3.81
N ARG A 655 18.21 30.73 3.93
CA ARG A 655 16.88 30.52 4.51
C ARG A 655 15.92 29.98 3.47
N VAL A 656 15.07 29.04 3.88
CA VAL A 656 14.02 28.45 3.03
C VAL A 656 12.88 29.46 2.90
N HIS A 657 12.57 29.89 1.68
CA HIS A 657 11.38 30.70 1.41
C HIS A 657 10.26 29.83 0.85
N THR A 658 9.02 30.26 1.09
CA THR A 658 7.82 29.63 0.53
C THR A 658 7.18 30.60 -0.47
N SER A 659 7.18 30.20 -1.74
CA SER A 659 6.60 30.94 -2.86
C SER A 659 5.49 30.10 -3.51
N ALA A 660 4.64 30.73 -4.32
CA ALA A 660 3.60 30.02 -5.07
C ALA A 660 3.42 30.57 -6.49
N VAL A 661 2.84 29.75 -7.37
CA VAL A 661 2.50 30.04 -8.77
C VAL A 661 1.06 29.57 -9.00
N ALA A 662 0.29 30.36 -9.74
CA ALA A 662 -1.08 30.04 -10.12
C ALA A 662 -1.11 29.47 -11.54
N LEU A 663 -1.77 28.33 -11.70
CA LEU A 663 -2.00 27.66 -12.99
C LEU A 663 -3.49 27.69 -13.32
N TRP A 664 -3.83 28.16 -14.53
CA TRP A 664 -5.14 27.94 -15.14
C TRP A 664 -5.01 26.91 -16.26
N VAL A 665 -6.03 26.07 -16.41
CA VAL A 665 -6.17 25.19 -17.57
C VAL A 665 -7.53 25.47 -18.20
N LEU A 666 -7.50 25.99 -19.42
CA LEU A 666 -8.67 26.43 -20.18
C LEU A 666 -8.81 25.56 -21.43
N PRO A 667 -10.02 25.34 -21.97
CA PRO A 667 -10.17 24.77 -23.30
C PRO A 667 -9.54 25.72 -24.34
N SER A 668 -8.80 25.18 -25.31
CA SER A 668 -8.45 25.93 -26.51
C SER A 668 -9.56 25.77 -27.52
N PHE A 669 -10.15 26.88 -27.94
CA PHE A 669 -11.05 26.92 -29.08
C PHE A 669 -10.19 27.20 -30.32
N PRO A 670 -10.35 26.46 -31.43
CA PRO A 670 -9.55 26.69 -32.62
C PRO A 670 -9.78 28.12 -33.13
N ASP A 671 -8.71 28.92 -33.21
CA ASP A 671 -8.75 30.27 -33.77
C ASP A 671 -9.21 30.20 -35.24
N THR A 672 -10.43 30.66 -35.50
CA THR A 672 -10.93 30.91 -36.87
C THR A 672 -10.27 32.13 -37.52
N ALA A 673 -9.34 32.81 -36.84
CA ALA A 673 -8.74 34.08 -37.26
C ALA A 673 -7.23 34.22 -36.97
N SER A 674 -6.43 33.18 -37.25
CA SER A 674 -4.94 33.23 -37.12
C SER A 674 -4.19 33.10 -38.46
N GLY A 675 -4.56 33.96 -39.42
CA GLY A 675 -3.81 34.18 -40.68
C GLY A 675 -3.68 35.67 -40.97
N GLY A 676 -2.46 36.15 -41.21
CA GLY A 676 -2.12 37.59 -41.32
C GLY A 676 -2.57 38.33 -42.59
N GLU A 677 -3.64 37.87 -43.23
CA GLU A 677 -4.35 38.62 -44.27
C GLU A 677 -5.63 39.21 -43.68
N VAL A 678 -6.07 40.36 -44.17
CA VAL A 678 -7.34 40.96 -43.74
C VAL A 678 -8.48 40.08 -44.26
N ALA A 679 -8.93 39.14 -43.42
CA ALA A 679 -10.06 38.27 -43.70
C ALA A 679 -11.23 39.11 -44.23
N GLY A 680 -11.74 38.71 -45.40
CA GLY A 680 -12.57 39.57 -46.22
C GLY A 680 -13.78 40.13 -45.46
N LEU A 681 -14.20 41.35 -45.80
CA LEU A 681 -15.40 41.99 -45.23
C LEU A 681 -16.70 41.19 -45.47
N ASP A 682 -16.64 40.13 -46.27
CA ASP A 682 -17.74 39.26 -46.67
C ASP A 682 -17.59 37.81 -46.16
N ASP A 683 -16.59 37.52 -45.32
CA ASP A 683 -16.39 36.20 -44.67
C ASP A 683 -17.31 36.06 -43.44
N PRO A 684 -18.28 35.10 -43.42
CA PRO A 684 -19.22 34.93 -42.31
C PRO A 684 -18.60 34.74 -40.92
N GLU A 685 -17.39 34.17 -40.85
CA GLU A 685 -16.69 33.87 -39.60
C GLU A 685 -15.85 35.06 -39.07
N SER A 686 -15.77 36.16 -39.83
CA SER A 686 -14.99 37.36 -39.45
C SER A 686 -15.73 38.24 -38.44
N ASP A 687 -15.02 38.72 -37.41
CA ASP A 687 -15.54 39.71 -36.45
C ASP A 687 -16.17 40.95 -37.11
N PHE A 688 -15.62 41.35 -38.27
CA PHE A 688 -16.04 42.52 -39.04
C PHE A 688 -17.20 42.26 -40.00
N TYR A 689 -17.66 41.01 -40.12
CA TYR A 689 -18.79 40.64 -40.96
C TYR A 689 -20.12 41.00 -40.32
N VAL A 690 -20.96 41.68 -41.10
CA VAL A 690 -22.30 42.11 -40.72
C VAL A 690 -23.21 41.82 -41.90
N ASN A 691 -24.17 40.91 -41.71
CA ASN A 691 -25.07 40.50 -42.77
C ASN A 691 -25.93 41.71 -43.24
N PRO A 692 -25.91 42.09 -44.53
CA PRO A 692 -26.66 43.24 -45.02
C PRO A 692 -28.17 43.18 -44.79
N SER A 693 -28.77 41.98 -44.68
CA SER A 693 -30.21 41.84 -44.40
C SER A 693 -30.60 42.19 -42.96
N GLU A 694 -29.63 42.20 -42.04
CA GLU A 694 -29.85 42.46 -40.61
C GLU A 694 -29.68 43.94 -40.24
N VAL A 695 -29.37 44.81 -41.21
CA VAL A 695 -29.16 46.25 -41.00
C VAL A 695 -30.28 47.08 -41.62
N ARG A 696 -31.05 47.76 -40.77
CA ARG A 696 -32.02 48.78 -41.20
C ARG A 696 -31.29 50.09 -41.50
N ILE A 697 -31.52 50.65 -42.69
CA ILE A 697 -30.90 51.90 -43.14
C ILE A 697 -31.98 52.98 -43.29
N GLU A 698 -31.85 54.07 -42.55
CA GLU A 698 -32.74 55.22 -42.52
C GLU A 698 -32.03 56.47 -43.08
N THR A 699 -32.69 57.23 -43.94
CA THR A 699 -32.18 58.50 -44.49
C THR A 699 -32.83 59.68 -43.78
N MET A 700 -32.06 60.75 -43.52
CA MET A 700 -32.54 61.92 -42.83
C MET A 700 -31.83 63.21 -43.27
N ARG A 701 -32.38 64.35 -42.86
CA ARG A 701 -31.75 65.67 -43.05
C ARG A 701 -30.67 65.88 -41.99
N ALA A 702 -29.51 66.37 -42.43
CA ALA A 702 -28.40 66.67 -41.54
C ALA A 702 -28.75 67.80 -40.56
N ARG A 703 -28.12 67.81 -39.38
CA ARG A 703 -28.24 68.89 -38.38
C ARG A 703 -26.92 69.65 -38.26
N GLY A 704 -26.97 70.97 -38.47
CA GLY A 704 -25.82 71.85 -38.25
C GLY A 704 -25.93 73.18 -39.01
N ALA A 705 -24.88 73.99 -38.93
CA ALA A 705 -24.78 75.24 -39.67
C ALA A 705 -24.55 74.96 -41.17
N GLY A 706 -25.60 75.08 -41.97
CA GLY A 706 -25.52 74.95 -43.42
C GLY A 706 -26.67 75.67 -44.13
N GLY A 707 -26.41 76.08 -45.37
CA GLY A 707 -27.39 76.79 -46.20
C GLY A 707 -28.51 75.89 -46.73
N GLN A 708 -29.16 76.32 -47.81
CA GLN A 708 -30.35 75.70 -48.38
C GLN A 708 -30.23 74.18 -48.64
N HIS A 709 -29.02 73.66 -48.88
CA HIS A 709 -28.72 72.24 -49.03
C HIS A 709 -29.04 71.39 -47.78
N VAL A 710 -28.76 71.90 -46.57
CA VAL A 710 -29.01 71.13 -45.33
C VAL A 710 -30.51 71.02 -45.03
N ASN A 711 -31.28 72.07 -45.38
CA ASN A 711 -32.73 72.10 -45.14
C ASN A 711 -33.56 71.25 -46.13
N LYS A 712 -33.02 70.99 -47.33
CA LYS A 712 -33.72 70.28 -48.42
C LYS A 712 -33.19 68.88 -48.74
N THR A 713 -31.90 68.59 -48.52
CA THR A 713 -31.27 67.33 -48.95
C THR A 713 -31.14 66.33 -47.80
N GLU A 714 -31.66 65.11 -47.99
CA GLU A 714 -31.55 63.99 -47.04
C GLU A 714 -30.21 63.25 -47.18
N SER A 715 -29.14 63.98 -46.83
CA SER A 715 -27.75 63.51 -46.97
C SER A 715 -27.23 62.73 -45.77
N ALA A 716 -27.89 62.79 -44.60
CA ALA A 716 -27.48 62.08 -43.41
C ALA A 716 -28.10 60.67 -43.37
N ILE A 717 -27.36 59.70 -42.83
CA ILE A 717 -27.79 58.30 -42.76
C ILE A 717 -27.70 57.82 -41.31
N ARG A 718 -28.70 57.03 -40.89
CA ARG A 718 -28.64 56.18 -39.71
C ARG A 718 -28.72 54.72 -40.14
N MET A 719 -27.93 53.88 -39.49
CA MET A 719 -27.98 52.43 -39.61
C MET A 719 -28.22 51.81 -38.25
N THR A 720 -29.09 50.80 -38.20
CA THR A 720 -29.41 50.04 -36.99
C THR A 720 -29.26 48.56 -37.29
N HIS A 721 -28.31 47.90 -36.63
CA HIS A 721 -28.20 46.45 -36.67
C HIS A 721 -29.29 45.84 -35.78
N ILE A 722 -30.19 45.06 -36.37
CA ILE A 722 -31.41 44.58 -35.71
C ILE A 722 -31.09 43.58 -34.57
N PRO A 723 -30.17 42.61 -34.72
CA PRO A 723 -29.86 41.65 -33.65
C PRO A 723 -29.20 42.26 -32.40
N THR A 724 -28.25 43.19 -32.58
CA THR A 724 -27.51 43.78 -31.44
C THR A 724 -28.09 45.11 -30.94
N GLY A 725 -29.04 45.71 -31.68
CA GLY A 725 -29.57 47.04 -31.40
C GLY A 725 -28.60 48.20 -31.67
N THR A 726 -27.41 47.93 -32.22
CA THR A 726 -26.34 48.94 -32.39
C THR A 726 -26.74 49.96 -33.45
N VAL A 727 -26.86 51.24 -33.04
CA VAL A 727 -27.20 52.37 -33.92
C VAL A 727 -25.97 53.22 -34.23
N VAL A 728 -25.75 53.52 -35.50
CA VAL A 728 -24.73 54.45 -36.01
C VAL A 728 -25.40 55.52 -36.87
N SER A 729 -24.92 56.76 -36.84
CA SER A 729 -25.38 57.82 -37.74
C SER A 729 -24.22 58.67 -38.24
N MET A 730 -24.23 59.01 -39.53
CA MET A 730 -23.18 59.76 -40.21
C MET A 730 -23.77 60.91 -41.04
N GLN A 731 -23.19 62.11 -40.91
CA GLN A 731 -23.67 63.32 -41.60
C GLN A 731 -22.55 64.26 -42.08
N ASP A 732 -21.28 63.84 -41.98
CA ASP A 732 -20.11 64.72 -42.10
C ASP A 732 -19.82 65.15 -43.56
N HIS A 733 -20.24 64.34 -44.52
CA HIS A 733 -20.11 64.65 -45.94
C HIS A 733 -21.43 65.14 -46.55
N ARG A 734 -21.32 65.97 -47.61
CA ARG A 734 -22.49 66.43 -48.38
C ARG A 734 -23.12 65.33 -49.25
N SER A 735 -22.40 64.22 -49.49
CA SER A 735 -22.84 63.09 -50.29
C SER A 735 -23.42 61.97 -49.42
N GLN A 736 -24.65 61.57 -49.74
CA GLN A 736 -25.35 60.45 -49.10
C GLN A 736 -24.56 59.13 -49.23
N GLN A 737 -23.99 58.84 -50.40
CA GLN A 737 -23.24 57.60 -50.62
C GLN A 737 -22.00 57.53 -49.73
N ARG A 738 -21.25 58.62 -49.61
CA ARG A 738 -20.04 58.68 -48.78
C ARG A 738 -20.37 58.57 -47.28
N ASN A 739 -21.48 59.16 -46.84
CA ASN A 739 -22.00 58.94 -45.48
C ASN A 739 -22.48 57.50 -45.27
N ARG A 740 -22.94 56.79 -46.31
CA ARG A 740 -23.35 55.37 -46.24
C ARG A 740 -22.14 54.46 -46.02
N GLU A 741 -21.06 54.71 -46.76
CA GLU A 741 -19.80 53.96 -46.68
C GLU A 741 -19.15 54.15 -45.30
N GLU A 742 -19.04 55.38 -44.81
CA GLU A 742 -18.50 55.66 -43.46
C GLU A 742 -19.43 55.17 -42.33
N ALA A 743 -20.76 55.23 -42.49
CA ALA A 743 -21.70 54.63 -41.53
C ALA A 743 -21.56 53.10 -41.46
N TRP A 744 -21.39 52.42 -42.60
CA TRP A 744 -21.12 50.98 -42.64
C TRP A 744 -19.81 50.63 -41.95
N LYS A 745 -18.74 51.39 -42.20
CA LYS A 745 -17.44 51.20 -41.57
C LYS A 745 -17.50 51.36 -40.05
N MET A 746 -18.16 52.41 -39.56
CA MET A 746 -18.36 52.63 -38.13
C MET A 746 -19.30 51.58 -37.50
N LEU A 747 -20.32 51.09 -38.22
CA LEU A 747 -21.20 50.02 -37.75
C LEU A 747 -20.45 48.69 -37.59
N ARG A 748 -19.66 48.30 -38.60
CA ARG A 748 -18.81 47.10 -38.55
C ARG A 748 -17.79 47.19 -37.40
N SER A 749 -17.14 48.35 -37.22
CA SER A 749 -16.24 48.58 -36.08
C SER A 749 -16.95 48.35 -34.74
N ARG A 750 -18.09 49.01 -34.50
CA ARG A 750 -18.81 48.88 -33.22
C ARG A 750 -19.30 47.46 -32.94
N ILE A 751 -19.70 46.71 -33.97
CA ILE A 751 -20.14 45.31 -33.82
C ILE A 751 -18.93 44.40 -33.53
N ALA A 752 -17.80 44.60 -34.21
CA ALA A 752 -16.56 43.88 -33.92
C ALA A 752 -16.04 44.19 -32.51
N ASP A 753 -16.09 45.46 -32.08
CA ASP A 753 -15.74 45.89 -30.72
C ASP A 753 -16.65 45.23 -29.67
N GLN A 754 -17.97 45.20 -29.90
CA GLN A 754 -18.95 44.56 -29.00
C GLN A 754 -18.79 43.03 -28.93
N ARG A 755 -18.52 42.36 -30.06
CA ARG A 755 -18.21 40.92 -30.11
C ARG A 755 -16.90 40.58 -29.40
N ARG A 756 -15.89 41.44 -29.53
CA ARG A 756 -14.62 41.31 -28.82
C ARG A 756 -14.82 41.48 -27.31
N GLU A 757 -15.52 42.53 -26.88
CA GLU A 757 -15.84 42.77 -25.46
C GLU A 757 -16.64 41.60 -24.85
N GLN A 758 -17.59 41.03 -25.60
CA GLN A 758 -18.33 39.85 -25.15
C GLN A 758 -17.42 38.61 -25.01
N ARG A 759 -16.56 38.31 -26.00
CA ARG A 759 -15.60 37.20 -25.90
C ARG A 759 -14.59 37.40 -24.77
N GLU A 760 -14.13 38.63 -24.55
CA GLU A 760 -13.24 38.98 -23.43
C GLU A 760 -13.95 38.77 -22.07
N ALA A 761 -15.24 39.10 -21.97
CA ALA A 761 -16.04 38.87 -20.78
C ALA A 761 -16.30 37.36 -20.53
N ASP A 762 -16.68 36.61 -21.56
CA ASP A 762 -16.90 35.16 -21.48
C ASP A 762 -15.60 34.41 -21.08
N ALA A 763 -14.46 34.80 -21.68
CA ALA A 763 -13.14 34.26 -21.32
C ALA A 763 -12.70 34.66 -19.90
N ALA A 764 -13.04 35.86 -19.43
CA ALA A 764 -12.79 36.29 -18.05
C ALA A 764 -13.64 35.48 -17.05
N GLN A 765 -14.92 35.23 -17.36
CA GLN A 765 -15.80 34.38 -16.55
C GLN A 765 -15.31 32.92 -16.51
N LEU A 766 -14.80 32.40 -17.63
CA LEU A 766 -14.22 31.06 -17.70
C LEU A 766 -12.92 30.93 -16.89
N ARG A 767 -12.06 31.97 -16.88
CA ARG A 767 -10.88 32.02 -15.99
C ARG A 767 -11.25 32.03 -14.51
N ASP A 768 -12.23 32.86 -14.12
CA ASP A 768 -12.60 33.04 -12.72
C ASP A 768 -13.32 31.81 -12.13
N SER A 769 -14.01 31.01 -12.97
CA SER A 769 -14.63 29.74 -12.55
C SER A 769 -13.63 28.59 -12.33
N VAL A 770 -12.46 28.63 -12.97
CA VAL A 770 -11.38 27.65 -12.79
C VAL A 770 -10.53 27.95 -11.56
N LEU A 771 -10.09 29.20 -11.40
CA LEU A 771 -9.36 29.66 -10.22
C LEU A 771 -9.63 31.16 -10.05
N SER A 772 -10.39 31.50 -9.01
CA SER A 772 -10.80 32.89 -8.79
C SER A 772 -9.67 33.72 -8.20
N LYS A 773 -9.70 35.04 -8.45
CA LYS A 773 -8.65 35.95 -7.94
C LYS A 773 -8.51 35.95 -6.41
N THR A 774 -9.56 35.60 -5.68
CA THR A 774 -9.56 35.52 -4.20
C THR A 774 -8.87 34.27 -3.66
N GLN A 775 -8.74 33.21 -4.46
CA GLN A 775 -8.05 31.96 -4.12
C GLN A 775 -6.53 32.00 -4.38
N ILE A 776 -6.00 33.11 -4.90
CA ILE A 776 -4.55 33.30 -5.12
C ILE A 776 -3.87 33.66 -3.79
N THR A 777 -3.93 32.75 -2.83
CA THR A 777 -3.35 32.90 -1.49
C THR A 777 -2.15 31.96 -1.28
N ARG A 778 -1.50 32.06 -0.11
CA ARG A 778 -0.49 31.06 0.31
C ARG A 778 -1.12 29.78 0.90
N GLY A 779 -2.42 29.79 1.19
CA GLY A 779 -3.13 28.70 1.88
C GLY A 779 -3.61 27.60 0.92
N ASP A 780 -4.26 28.02 -0.16
CA ASP A 780 -5.08 27.21 -1.09
C ASP A 780 -4.25 26.39 -2.10
N LYS A 781 -3.09 25.90 -1.66
CA LYS A 781 -2.18 25.06 -2.43
C LYS A 781 -2.84 23.72 -2.82
N ILE A 782 -2.72 23.36 -4.10
CA ILE A 782 -2.99 22.00 -4.56
C ILE A 782 -1.74 21.12 -4.50
N ARG A 783 -0.56 21.70 -4.76
CA ARG A 783 0.73 20.97 -4.72
C ARG A 783 1.80 21.68 -3.92
N THR A 784 2.76 20.93 -3.38
CA THR A 784 3.99 21.45 -2.78
C THR A 784 5.22 20.75 -3.33
N TYR A 785 6.15 21.53 -3.86
CA TYR A 785 7.46 21.12 -4.36
C TYR A 785 8.51 21.50 -3.30
N ASN A 786 8.98 20.53 -2.53
CA ASN A 786 9.92 20.74 -1.42
C ASN A 786 11.32 20.23 -1.81
N TYR A 787 12.23 21.17 -2.09
CA TYR A 787 13.58 20.87 -2.56
C TYR A 787 14.48 20.30 -1.46
N ASN A 788 14.24 20.67 -0.20
CA ASN A 788 15.04 20.16 0.94
C ASN A 788 14.74 18.68 1.24
N GLN A 789 13.54 18.22 0.85
CA GLN A 789 13.06 16.86 1.08
C GLN A 789 13.03 16.02 -0.22
N ASP A 790 13.47 16.58 -1.35
CA ASP A 790 13.39 15.98 -2.69
C ASP A 790 12.00 15.41 -3.04
N ARG A 791 10.95 16.14 -2.64
CA ARG A 791 9.56 15.63 -2.63
C ARG A 791 8.56 16.57 -3.30
N CYS A 792 7.62 16.01 -4.06
CA CYS A 792 6.42 16.68 -4.50
C CYS A 792 5.17 16.03 -3.87
N THR A 793 4.31 16.85 -3.27
CA THR A 793 3.04 16.44 -2.63
C THR A 793 1.85 17.00 -3.40
N ASP A 794 0.84 16.19 -3.74
CA ASP A 794 -0.50 16.68 -4.07
C ASP A 794 -1.42 16.57 -2.84
N HIS A 795 -1.85 17.73 -2.33
CA HIS A 795 -2.60 17.86 -1.08
C HIS A 795 -4.06 17.39 -1.22
N ARG A 796 -4.54 17.21 -2.46
CA ARG A 796 -5.91 16.76 -2.74
C ARG A 796 -6.00 15.24 -2.72
N ALA A 797 -5.09 14.59 -3.46
CA ALA A 797 -4.97 13.13 -3.50
C ALA A 797 -4.31 12.53 -2.25
N GLY A 798 -3.62 13.35 -1.45
CA GLY A 798 -2.81 12.86 -0.31
C GLY A 798 -1.57 12.08 -0.76
N LEU A 799 -1.11 12.31 -1.99
CA LEU A 799 -0.04 11.56 -2.63
C LEU A 799 1.29 12.31 -2.55
N ASP A 800 2.27 11.68 -1.93
CA ASP A 800 3.67 12.11 -1.90
C ASP A 800 4.50 11.29 -2.89
N VAL A 801 5.36 11.96 -3.66
CA VAL A 801 6.39 11.32 -4.49
C VAL A 801 7.75 11.97 -4.27
N HIS A 802 8.80 11.15 -4.24
CA HIS A 802 10.20 11.59 -4.14
C HIS A 802 10.89 11.52 -5.51
N ASN A 803 12.10 12.07 -5.64
CA ASN A 803 12.76 12.42 -6.92
C ASN A 803 12.10 13.63 -7.60
N LEU A 804 12.27 14.80 -6.97
CA LEU A 804 11.75 16.07 -7.46
C LEU A 804 12.38 16.49 -8.80
N SER A 805 13.62 16.06 -9.11
CA SER A 805 14.26 16.35 -10.41
C SER A 805 13.46 15.76 -11.56
N ASP A 806 13.11 14.47 -11.50
CA ASP A 806 12.30 13.81 -12.53
C ASP A 806 10.90 14.43 -12.65
N VAL A 807 10.29 14.85 -11.53
CA VAL A 807 9.03 15.61 -11.56
C VAL A 807 9.19 16.91 -12.33
N LEU A 808 10.22 17.72 -12.04
CA LEU A 808 10.47 19.02 -12.66
C LEU A 808 10.97 18.93 -14.11
N GLU A 809 11.56 17.81 -14.51
CA GLU A 809 11.91 17.48 -15.90
C GLU A 809 10.71 16.94 -16.71
N GLY A 810 9.54 16.77 -16.08
CA GLY A 810 8.33 16.27 -16.73
C GLY A 810 8.33 14.76 -16.96
N GLY A 811 9.12 14.00 -16.20
CA GLY A 811 9.32 12.56 -16.28
C GLY A 811 8.17 11.69 -15.75
N GLU A 812 8.43 10.40 -15.55
CA GLU A 812 7.41 9.40 -15.17
C GLU A 812 6.87 9.61 -13.74
N THR A 813 7.65 10.24 -12.86
CA THR A 813 7.22 10.53 -11.49
C THR A 813 6.12 11.60 -11.47
N LEU A 814 6.13 12.54 -12.42
CA LEU A 814 5.04 13.51 -12.59
C LEU A 814 3.74 12.83 -13.05
N ASP A 815 3.81 11.81 -13.93
CA ASP A 815 2.62 11.09 -14.41
C ASP A 815 1.83 10.50 -13.23
N ARG A 816 2.52 9.91 -12.25
CA ARG A 816 1.90 9.34 -11.04
C ARG A 816 1.12 10.38 -10.23
N ILE A 817 1.63 11.60 -10.12
CA ILE A 817 0.93 12.70 -9.43
C ILE A 817 -0.32 13.11 -10.23
N MET A 818 -0.20 13.23 -11.55
CA MET A 818 -1.31 13.61 -12.42
C MET A 818 -2.44 12.57 -12.42
N ASP A 819 -2.09 11.28 -12.47
CA ASP A 819 -3.06 10.18 -12.39
C ASP A 819 -3.77 10.16 -11.02
N GLY A 820 -3.02 10.26 -9.91
CA GLY A 820 -3.63 10.34 -8.57
C GLY A 820 -4.52 11.59 -8.37
N ALA A 821 -4.14 12.73 -8.96
CA ALA A 821 -4.96 13.94 -8.94
C ALA A 821 -6.23 13.82 -9.79
N ARG A 822 -6.19 13.06 -10.90
CA ARG A 822 -7.36 12.73 -11.72
C ARG A 822 -8.32 11.79 -10.99
N ASP A 823 -7.81 10.74 -10.33
CA ASP A 823 -8.62 9.79 -9.57
C ASP A 823 -9.35 10.49 -8.40
N TRP A 824 -8.66 11.40 -7.70
CA TRP A 824 -9.30 12.28 -6.71
C TRP A 824 -10.43 13.12 -7.31
N LEU A 825 -10.22 13.68 -8.50
CA LEU A 825 -11.19 14.56 -9.16
C LEU A 825 -12.45 13.78 -9.57
N VAL A 826 -12.30 12.55 -10.07
CA VAL A 826 -13.41 11.62 -10.32
C VAL A 826 -14.15 11.27 -9.03
N GLY A 827 -13.43 11.03 -7.93
CA GLY A 827 -14.02 10.79 -6.61
C GLY A 827 -14.90 11.96 -6.14
N ARG A 828 -14.41 13.19 -6.26
CA ARG A 828 -15.17 14.40 -5.92
C ARG A 828 -16.40 14.59 -6.81
N ASP A 829 -16.29 14.33 -8.11
CA ASP A 829 -17.43 14.41 -9.03
C ASP A 829 -18.52 13.37 -8.65
N ILE A 830 -18.13 12.19 -8.13
CA ILE A 830 -19.06 11.19 -7.57
C ILE A 830 -19.73 11.67 -6.27
N GLU A 831 -18.98 12.30 -5.35
CA GLU A 831 -19.55 12.87 -4.11
C GLU A 831 -20.61 13.95 -4.39
N LEU A 832 -20.35 14.83 -5.37
CA LEU A 832 -21.30 15.86 -5.80
C LEU A 832 -22.60 15.25 -6.35
N ILE A 833 -22.50 14.18 -7.15
CA ILE A 833 -23.67 13.44 -7.67
C ILE A 833 -24.48 12.83 -6.52
N VAL A 834 -23.83 12.21 -5.53
CA VAL A 834 -24.51 11.67 -4.35
C VAL A 834 -25.26 12.77 -3.62
N ALA A 835 -24.63 13.92 -3.37
CA ALA A 835 -25.25 15.05 -2.70
C ALA A 835 -26.45 15.63 -3.48
N GLU A 836 -26.36 15.72 -4.82
CA GLU A 836 -27.47 16.15 -5.67
C GLU A 836 -28.67 15.20 -5.60
N GLU A 837 -28.44 13.89 -5.72
CA GLU A 837 -29.54 12.90 -5.68
C GLU A 837 -30.15 12.79 -4.27
N GLU A 838 -29.35 12.90 -3.21
CA GLU A 838 -29.86 13.02 -1.84
C GLU A 838 -30.68 14.31 -1.63
N ALA A 839 -30.29 15.43 -2.25
CA ALA A 839 -31.08 16.65 -2.19
C ALA A 839 -32.41 16.50 -2.95
N LYS A 840 -32.41 15.83 -4.11
CA LYS A 840 -33.62 15.52 -4.88
C LYS A 840 -34.56 14.59 -4.13
N SER A 841 -34.07 13.54 -3.47
CA SER A 841 -34.91 12.62 -2.69
C SER A 841 -35.55 13.33 -1.49
N LYS A 842 -34.75 14.10 -0.72
CA LYS A 842 -35.24 14.95 0.40
C LYS A 842 -36.23 16.02 -0.06
N ALA A 843 -36.12 16.53 -1.29
CA ALA A 843 -37.08 17.48 -1.88
C ALA A 843 -38.37 16.79 -2.38
N GLY A 844 -38.29 15.53 -2.80
CA GLY A 844 -39.44 14.71 -3.19
C GLY A 844 -40.34 14.36 -1.98
N ASP A 845 -39.74 13.95 -0.87
CA ASP A 845 -40.47 13.62 0.37
C ASP A 845 -41.09 14.85 1.06
N LYS A 846 -40.63 16.08 0.75
CA LYS A 846 -41.29 17.33 1.19
C LYS A 846 -42.47 17.77 0.28
N LYS A 847 -42.76 17.04 -0.80
CA LYS A 847 -43.87 17.32 -1.73
C LYS A 847 -44.96 16.24 -1.73
N LYS A 848 -44.82 15.23 -0.89
CA LYS A 848 -45.90 14.32 -0.47
C LYS A 848 -46.45 14.77 0.88
#